data_AF-A0A1F9CEA1-F1
#
_entry.id   AF-A0A1F9CEA1-F1
#
_cell.length_a   1.000
_cell.length_b   1.000
_cell.length_c   1.000
_cell.angle_alpha   90.00
_cell.angle_beta   90.00
_cell.angle_gamma   90.00
#
_symmetry.space_group_name_H-M   'P 1'
#
loop_
_entity.id
_entity.type
_entity.pdbx_description
1 polymer ?
#
loop_
_entity_poly.entity_id
_entity_poly.type
_entity_poly.pdbx_seq_one_letter_code
_entity_poly.pdbx_strand_id
1 'polypeptide(L)'
;MAAGILLAASLAPGESVAAEGKRAPVVGSVRFQVSSPYLISYAELAGLVTIRPGVPLTEEAVRDSIRGLYAKSIFREVVAYAREEGGKTDVLFYLHPSPAISEIEVAGARKVPSAQVLAASRIRRGTSLEERDFREAEESVKKILRRKGFTSAAVSVSATCNLENGAGKVRIDVREGPPAVVRSVSLPGAVFFTQDKLREMLEASRGSPFDYKRWEDGIRKLRVAYKKSGFLTVHISEADVVCEDGEGFCLSARVEEGPRYSVLWEGPKRISVSRLEDACGIYGDEETTEGGLVHDLRDRLLAFYRERAFLRAEVEVDVTEGGDGFRQLKITVREDLTGYLKKIRFAGNANLSDQQLRKQMTSEEKGIFSFLTGSGKLREEEWNDDLNALVGLYQKEGFVRARINAVDNQWDESGGITETIRIEEGARYLLREIRFRGNDHFLRNELMAHVDNREGKFVDYVGLEKDQEGIAAHYRDSGYLDVRITTQLLFDEGKDTTVAQFGIEEGPRYRLGKVVVQGNLLTDPVVVFREVGIAEGSPAGEKDLLKFQRAVFGTGLYKSVRIQKVKRPAEGILDLVVEVEETFFFEIEFGAGYGTDTGVRGFVGAKNRNLDGKGRSFSSRVSASQKEQKYIGDLREPWIFGNRWKWEGGLTAYYQEAERISFSLRKASIIASITQTFFERSSLSFQYEVSRDHVFNVAAGAILSPEDQGSANIAAVRTLAVLDLRDDPFNPRHGSFNSGTAELASYYFGSEVDYYKLTGQSSWYFPVLRKNTFVVSGRGGYIRPLRDTVEVPIQKRFFLGGRTTVRGFKEESLGPQAADGTAIGGNYMVNLNTEFRLPLQYGFNVALFVDAGSVWLHGIPNAGFDLRKSAGLGLRYVTPIGPIALDNGWKLDRRDGESESEWHFTIGAVF
;
A
#
# COMPACT_ATOMS: atom_id res chain seq x y z
N MET A 1 -41.01 -53.57 0.39
CA MET A 1 -40.54 -53.88 -0.98
C MET A 1 -40.32 -52.57 -1.73
N ALA A 2 -39.05 -52.23 -1.98
CA ALA A 2 -38.54 -51.42 -3.09
C ALA A 2 -37.04 -51.21 -2.78
N ALA A 3 -36.17 -51.87 -3.54
CA ALA A 3 -34.72 -51.91 -3.32
C ALA A 3 -34.06 -50.65 -3.90
N GLY A 4 -33.34 -49.89 -3.09
CA GLY A 4 -32.47 -48.80 -3.53
C GLY A 4 -31.10 -49.35 -3.90
N ILE A 5 -30.64 -49.07 -5.13
CA ILE A 5 -29.31 -49.44 -5.61
C ILE A 5 -28.32 -48.37 -5.12
N LEU A 6 -27.40 -48.78 -4.23
CA LEU A 6 -26.21 -48.01 -3.86
C LEU A 6 -25.15 -48.19 -4.95
N LEU A 7 -24.70 -47.11 -5.60
CA LEU A 7 -23.52 -47.12 -6.47
C LEU A 7 -22.32 -46.59 -5.68
N ALA A 8 -21.47 -47.50 -5.21
CA ALA A 8 -20.14 -47.19 -4.68
C ALA A 8 -19.10 -47.55 -5.74
N ALA A 9 -18.28 -46.58 -6.16
CA ALA A 9 -17.23 -46.81 -7.14
C ALA A 9 -15.90 -47.19 -6.44
N SER A 10 -15.45 -48.44 -6.60
CA SER A 10 -14.07 -48.84 -6.37
C SER A 10 -13.34 -48.97 -7.71
N LEU A 11 -12.08 -48.53 -7.76
CA LEU A 11 -11.23 -48.54 -8.95
C LEU A 11 -10.51 -49.88 -9.10
N ALA A 12 -10.82 -50.64 -10.15
CA ALA A 12 -9.94 -51.66 -10.72
C ALA A 12 -10.26 -51.81 -12.24
N PRO A 13 -9.26 -52.04 -13.11
CA PRO A 13 -9.49 -52.15 -14.55
C PRO A 13 -9.82 -53.60 -14.93
N GLY A 14 -10.92 -53.80 -15.65
CA GLY A 14 -11.34 -55.10 -16.19
C GLY A 14 -12.00 -54.92 -17.55
N GLU A 15 -11.68 -55.83 -18.47
CA GLU A 15 -11.91 -55.81 -19.91
C GLU A 15 -13.36 -55.60 -20.39
N SER A 16 -13.46 -55.02 -21.58
CA SER A 16 -14.70 -54.75 -22.30
C SER A 16 -15.39 -56.03 -22.78
N VAL A 17 -16.65 -56.21 -22.39
CA VAL A 17 -17.62 -57.03 -23.12
C VAL A 17 -18.78 -56.12 -23.51
N ALA A 18 -19.03 -56.03 -24.81
CA ALA A 18 -20.14 -55.27 -25.38
C ALA A 18 -21.48 -55.87 -24.95
N ALA A 19 -22.32 -55.06 -24.32
CA ALA A 19 -23.70 -55.39 -24.00
C ALA A 19 -24.65 -54.36 -24.63
N GLU A 20 -25.77 -54.89 -25.13
CA GLU A 20 -26.82 -54.21 -25.91
C GLU A 20 -27.34 -52.90 -25.27
N GLY A 21 -27.63 -51.93 -26.14
CA GLY A 21 -28.03 -50.57 -25.77
C GLY A 21 -29.35 -50.48 -25.02
N LYS A 22 -29.29 -50.32 -23.71
CA LYS A 22 -30.30 -49.56 -22.96
C LYS A 22 -30.15 -48.08 -23.32
N ARG A 23 -31.18 -47.47 -23.92
CA ARG A 23 -31.24 -46.00 -24.08
C ARG A 23 -31.09 -45.37 -22.70
N ALA A 24 -30.09 -44.49 -22.55
CA ALA A 24 -29.88 -43.76 -21.30
C ALA A 24 -31.18 -42.99 -20.94
N PRO A 25 -31.66 -43.09 -19.70
CA PRO A 25 -32.94 -42.55 -19.32
C PRO A 25 -32.89 -41.02 -19.33
N VAL A 26 -33.97 -40.38 -19.77
CA VAL A 26 -34.02 -38.92 -19.97
C VAL A 26 -34.32 -38.23 -18.66
N VAL A 27 -33.57 -37.19 -18.32
CA VAL A 27 -33.73 -36.47 -17.05
C VAL A 27 -35.07 -35.73 -17.02
N GLY A 28 -35.90 -36.03 -16.02
CA GLY A 28 -37.20 -35.39 -15.79
C GLY A 28 -37.08 -34.07 -15.04
N SER A 29 -36.36 -34.07 -13.92
CA SER A 29 -36.09 -32.88 -13.12
C SER A 29 -34.76 -32.98 -12.37
N VAL A 30 -34.16 -31.83 -12.04
CA VAL A 30 -32.97 -31.74 -11.18
C VAL A 30 -33.33 -30.91 -9.95
N ARG A 31 -33.15 -31.51 -8.78
CA ARG A 31 -33.44 -30.89 -7.48
C ARG A 31 -32.18 -30.87 -6.63
N PHE A 32 -32.09 -29.85 -5.79
CA PHE A 32 -31.03 -29.73 -4.79
C PHE A 32 -31.67 -29.72 -3.41
N GLN A 33 -31.12 -30.50 -2.50
CA GLN A 33 -31.49 -30.45 -1.11
C GLN A 33 -30.21 -30.20 -0.31
N VAL A 34 -30.11 -28.97 0.20
CA VAL A 34 -29.01 -28.55 1.08
C VAL A 34 -29.54 -28.64 2.49
N SER A 35 -28.78 -29.25 3.40
CA SER A 35 -29.17 -29.27 4.82
C SER A 35 -29.20 -27.87 5.47
N SER A 36 -28.62 -26.86 4.81
CA SER A 36 -28.71 -25.43 5.17
C SER A 36 -28.84 -24.56 3.90
N PRO A 37 -30.04 -24.03 3.58
CA PRO A 37 -30.32 -23.38 2.29
C PRO A 37 -29.73 -21.97 2.11
N TYR A 38 -29.01 -21.43 3.11
CA TYR A 38 -28.56 -20.03 3.13
C TYR A 38 -27.13 -19.82 2.62
N LEU A 39 -26.38 -20.89 2.32
CA LEU A 39 -24.97 -20.79 1.90
C LEU A 39 -24.79 -20.56 0.39
N ILE A 40 -25.78 -20.93 -0.44
CA ILE A 40 -25.70 -20.85 -1.89
C ILE A 40 -27.10 -20.80 -2.52
N SER A 41 -27.29 -19.97 -3.55
CA SER A 41 -28.59 -19.87 -4.22
C SER A 41 -28.88 -21.07 -5.13
N TYR A 42 -30.16 -21.39 -5.36
CA TYR A 42 -30.55 -22.43 -6.32
C TYR A 42 -30.01 -22.14 -7.73
N ALA A 43 -30.01 -20.87 -8.15
CA ALA A 43 -29.49 -20.46 -9.45
C ALA A 43 -27.98 -20.77 -9.59
N GLU A 44 -27.22 -20.57 -8.52
CA GLU A 44 -25.79 -20.87 -8.48
C GLU A 44 -25.53 -22.38 -8.48
N LEU A 45 -26.29 -23.17 -7.69
CA LEU A 45 -26.23 -24.63 -7.71
C LEU A 45 -26.56 -25.23 -9.09
N ALA A 46 -27.61 -24.72 -9.73
CA ALA A 46 -28.00 -25.14 -11.07
C ALA A 46 -26.94 -24.81 -12.14
N GLY A 47 -26.16 -23.74 -11.96
CA GLY A 47 -25.05 -23.39 -12.86
C GLY A 47 -23.80 -24.28 -12.73
N LEU A 48 -23.64 -24.96 -11.59
CA LEU A 48 -22.50 -25.84 -11.32
C LEU A 48 -22.69 -27.26 -11.85
N VAL A 49 -23.94 -27.68 -12.01
CA VAL A 49 -24.33 -29.01 -12.49
C VAL A 49 -24.45 -29.01 -14.02
N THR A 50 -23.94 -30.06 -14.67
CA THR A 50 -24.02 -30.25 -16.13
C THR A 50 -25.31 -30.94 -16.56
N ILE A 51 -25.95 -31.71 -15.67
CA ILE A 51 -27.24 -32.37 -15.91
C ILE A 51 -28.36 -31.33 -16.04
N ARG A 52 -29.20 -31.47 -17.07
CA ARG A 52 -30.40 -30.64 -17.28
C ARG A 52 -31.64 -31.50 -17.55
N PRO A 53 -32.85 -31.01 -17.26
CA PRO A 53 -34.08 -31.66 -17.73
C PRO A 53 -34.10 -31.82 -19.26
N GLY A 54 -34.52 -32.98 -19.75
CA GLY A 54 -34.69 -33.27 -21.19
C GLY A 54 -33.47 -33.87 -21.91
N VAL A 55 -32.30 -33.98 -21.27
CA VAL A 55 -31.12 -34.66 -21.83
C VAL A 55 -30.94 -36.07 -21.23
N PRO A 56 -30.28 -37.01 -21.92
CA PRO A 56 -29.99 -38.34 -21.39
C PRO A 56 -29.07 -38.26 -20.18
N LEU A 57 -29.37 -39.02 -19.12
CA LEU A 57 -28.52 -39.12 -17.94
C LEU A 57 -27.34 -40.06 -18.22
N THR A 58 -26.13 -39.52 -18.29
CA THR A 58 -24.88 -40.30 -18.41
C THR A 58 -24.09 -40.29 -17.10
N GLU A 59 -23.31 -41.35 -16.85
CA GLU A 59 -22.42 -41.40 -15.68
C GLU A 59 -21.40 -40.26 -15.67
N GLU A 60 -20.93 -39.85 -16.85
CA GLU A 60 -20.00 -38.73 -17.02
C GLU A 60 -20.64 -37.40 -16.60
N ALA A 61 -21.89 -37.14 -17.01
CA ALA A 61 -22.62 -35.93 -16.61
C ALA A 61 -22.87 -35.88 -15.10
N VAL A 62 -23.17 -37.03 -14.46
CA VAL A 62 -23.28 -37.12 -13.00
C VAL A 62 -21.94 -36.81 -12.33
N ARG A 63 -20.85 -37.41 -12.82
CA ARG A 63 -19.51 -37.21 -12.26
C ARG A 63 -19.06 -35.75 -12.39
N ASP A 64 -19.26 -35.12 -13.54
CA ASP A 64 -18.87 -33.73 -13.76
C ASP A 64 -19.73 -32.74 -12.98
N SER A 65 -21.01 -33.07 -12.78
CA SER A 65 -21.88 -32.31 -11.88
C SER A 65 -21.44 -32.39 -10.42
N ILE A 66 -21.06 -33.58 -9.96
CA ILE A 66 -20.50 -33.77 -8.61
C ILE A 66 -19.17 -33.01 -8.48
N ARG A 67 -18.28 -33.08 -9.48
CA ARG A 67 -17.03 -32.31 -9.50
C ARG A 67 -17.27 -30.81 -9.47
N GLY A 68 -18.22 -30.30 -10.26
CA GLY A 68 -18.59 -28.88 -10.27
C GLY A 68 -19.10 -28.39 -8.92
N LEU A 69 -19.85 -29.24 -8.21
CA LEU A 69 -20.31 -28.97 -6.85
C LEU A 69 -19.16 -29.00 -5.83
N TYR A 70 -18.25 -29.99 -5.89
CA TYR A 70 -17.06 -30.04 -5.03
C TYR A 70 -16.05 -28.91 -5.30
N ALA A 71 -15.97 -28.41 -6.53
CA ALA A 71 -15.09 -27.30 -6.91
C ALA A 71 -15.41 -25.99 -6.17
N LYS A 72 -16.59 -25.87 -5.55
CA LYS A 72 -16.91 -24.74 -4.67
C LYS A 72 -16.29 -24.83 -3.28
N SER A 73 -15.74 -25.98 -2.89
CA SER A 73 -15.12 -26.22 -1.57
C SER A 73 -16.00 -25.89 -0.34
N ILE A 74 -17.30 -25.68 -0.54
CA ILE A 74 -18.28 -25.40 0.53
C ILE A 74 -19.11 -26.64 0.91
N PHE A 75 -18.88 -27.80 0.29
CA PHE A 75 -19.56 -29.05 0.59
C PHE A 75 -18.55 -30.11 1.01
N ARG A 76 -18.77 -30.75 2.16
CA ARG A 76 -17.97 -31.89 2.61
C ARG A 76 -18.37 -33.16 1.87
N GLU A 77 -19.64 -33.25 1.49
CA GLU A 77 -20.21 -34.43 0.84
C GLU A 77 -21.30 -34.01 -0.14
N VAL A 78 -21.23 -34.59 -1.35
CA VAL A 78 -22.20 -34.41 -2.41
C VAL A 78 -22.70 -35.80 -2.82
N VAL A 79 -23.97 -36.07 -2.58
CA VAL A 79 -24.60 -37.35 -2.96
C VAL A 79 -25.65 -37.09 -4.02
N ALA A 80 -25.63 -37.85 -5.11
CA ALA A 80 -26.64 -37.78 -6.16
C ALA A 80 -27.55 -39.00 -6.07
N TYR A 81 -28.86 -38.77 -5.90
CA TYR A 81 -29.88 -39.81 -5.97
C TYR A 81 -30.61 -39.70 -7.30
N ALA A 82 -30.81 -40.83 -7.98
CA ALA A 82 -31.60 -40.90 -9.20
C ALA A 82 -32.84 -41.78 -8.94
N ARG A 83 -34.02 -41.30 -9.31
CA ARG A 83 -35.27 -42.07 -9.25
C ARG A 83 -35.94 -42.05 -10.61
N GLU A 84 -36.17 -43.22 -11.18
CA GLU A 84 -36.94 -43.36 -12.41
C GLU A 84 -38.45 -43.38 -12.12
N GLU A 85 -39.19 -42.53 -12.83
CA GLU A 85 -40.64 -42.48 -12.76
C GLU A 85 -41.21 -42.11 -14.13
N GLY A 86 -42.09 -42.96 -14.69
CA GLY A 86 -42.76 -42.69 -15.97
C GLY A 86 -41.84 -42.54 -17.19
N GLY A 87 -40.70 -43.23 -17.23
CA GLY A 87 -39.74 -43.16 -18.35
C GLY A 87 -38.83 -41.93 -18.33
N LYS A 88 -38.86 -41.14 -17.25
CA LYS A 88 -37.93 -40.04 -16.97
C LYS A 88 -37.21 -40.27 -15.63
N THR A 89 -36.01 -39.73 -15.48
CA THR A 89 -35.21 -39.84 -14.26
C THR A 89 -35.15 -38.51 -13.53
N ASP A 90 -35.64 -38.46 -12.30
CA ASP A 90 -35.44 -37.34 -11.40
C ASP A 90 -34.11 -37.48 -10.66
N VAL A 91 -33.28 -36.45 -10.71
CA VAL A 91 -31.98 -36.40 -10.04
C VAL A 91 -32.05 -35.43 -8.86
N LEU A 92 -31.74 -35.91 -7.66
CA LEU A 92 -31.66 -35.13 -6.43
C LEU A 92 -30.21 -35.09 -5.94
N PHE A 93 -29.62 -33.91 -5.92
CA PHE A 93 -28.34 -33.68 -5.25
C PHE A 93 -28.58 -33.34 -3.79
N TYR A 94 -28.15 -34.22 -2.90
CA TYR A 94 -28.11 -34.00 -1.46
C TYR A 94 -26.73 -33.44 -1.09
N LEU A 95 -26.72 -32.21 -0.58
CA LEU A 95 -25.52 -31.43 -0.35
C LEU A 95 -25.31 -31.22 1.15
N HIS A 96 -24.22 -31.78 1.67
CA HIS A 96 -23.78 -31.52 3.04
C HIS A 96 -22.72 -30.41 3.04
N PRO A 97 -23.05 -29.21 3.55
CA PRO A 97 -22.11 -28.11 3.61
C PRO A 97 -20.92 -28.45 4.51
N SER A 98 -19.74 -27.98 4.12
CA SER A 98 -18.59 -27.83 5.02
C SER A 98 -18.71 -26.44 5.64
N PRO A 99 -19.05 -26.32 6.93
CA PRO A 99 -19.24 -25.03 7.55
C PRO A 99 -17.89 -24.28 7.59
N ALA A 100 -17.87 -23.05 7.11
CA ALA A 100 -16.69 -22.20 7.16
C ALA A 100 -16.59 -21.52 8.53
N ILE A 101 -15.36 -21.29 8.99
CA ILE A 101 -15.10 -20.66 10.28
C ILE A 101 -15.51 -19.18 10.21
N SER A 102 -16.60 -18.82 10.86
CA SER A 102 -17.12 -17.44 10.93
C SER A 102 -16.61 -16.70 12.17
N GLU A 103 -16.47 -17.42 13.28
CA GLU A 103 -16.09 -16.90 14.59
C GLU A 103 -15.04 -17.82 15.21
N ILE A 104 -14.05 -17.21 15.85
CA ILE A 104 -13.06 -17.93 16.65
C ILE A 104 -13.03 -17.28 18.02
N GLU A 105 -13.33 -18.06 19.04
CA GLU A 105 -13.29 -17.67 20.45
C GLU A 105 -12.10 -18.35 21.12
N VAL A 106 -11.26 -17.58 21.81
CA VAL A 106 -10.20 -18.11 22.68
C VAL A 106 -10.63 -17.93 24.12
N ALA A 107 -10.81 -19.03 24.83
CA ALA A 107 -11.25 -19.04 26.22
C ALA A 107 -10.19 -19.65 27.15
N GLY A 108 -10.13 -19.15 28.39
CA GLY A 108 -9.25 -19.70 29.43
C GLY A 108 -7.78 -19.27 29.37
N ALA A 109 -7.31 -18.71 28.25
CA ALA A 109 -6.00 -18.07 28.14
C ALA A 109 -5.98 -16.72 28.88
N ARG A 110 -5.58 -16.74 30.17
CA ARG A 110 -5.52 -15.54 31.03
C ARG A 110 -4.12 -14.95 31.10
N LYS A 111 -3.09 -15.79 31.06
CA LYS A 111 -1.68 -15.38 31.19
C LYS A 111 -1.02 -15.17 29.82
N VAL A 112 -1.58 -15.73 28.76
CA VAL A 112 -1.16 -15.50 27.37
C VAL A 112 -2.23 -14.70 26.61
N PRO A 113 -1.87 -13.60 25.91
CA PRO A 113 -2.85 -12.83 25.15
C PRO A 113 -3.56 -13.69 24.10
N SER A 114 -4.89 -13.60 24.04
CA SER A 114 -5.73 -14.37 23.11
C SER A 114 -5.31 -14.21 21.64
N ALA A 115 -4.80 -13.04 21.24
CA ALA A 115 -4.30 -12.80 19.89
C ALA A 115 -3.09 -13.69 19.54
N GLN A 116 -2.21 -13.99 20.50
CA GLN A 116 -1.07 -14.88 20.27
C GLN A 116 -1.49 -16.35 20.18
N VAL A 117 -2.48 -16.76 20.97
CA VAL A 117 -3.10 -18.09 20.88
C VAL A 117 -3.77 -18.27 19.52
N LEU A 118 -4.51 -17.27 19.07
CA LEU A 118 -5.15 -17.26 17.75
C LEU A 118 -4.14 -17.29 16.60
N ALA A 119 -3.06 -16.52 16.69
CA ALA A 119 -2.01 -16.54 15.67
C ALA A 119 -1.29 -17.91 15.60
N ALA A 120 -1.03 -18.52 16.76
CA ALA A 120 -0.36 -19.81 16.85
C ALA A 120 -1.24 -20.98 16.37
N SER A 121 -2.57 -20.90 16.54
CA SER A 121 -3.49 -21.95 16.09
C SER A 121 -3.53 -22.10 14.57
N ARG A 122 -3.14 -21.04 13.82
CA ARG A 122 -3.23 -20.96 12.35
C ARG A 122 -4.65 -21.09 11.79
N ILE A 123 -5.65 -21.20 12.65
CA ILE A 123 -7.06 -21.21 12.28
C ILE A 123 -7.44 -19.79 11.86
N ARG A 124 -8.04 -19.67 10.68
CA ARG A 124 -8.47 -18.39 10.12
C ARG A 124 -9.96 -18.39 9.89
N ARG A 125 -10.56 -17.20 10.00
CA ARG A 125 -11.93 -17.04 9.53
C ARG A 125 -11.96 -17.28 8.02
N GLY A 126 -12.99 -17.96 7.54
CA GLY A 126 -13.19 -18.31 6.14
C GLY A 126 -12.60 -19.64 5.68
N THR A 127 -11.83 -20.35 6.51
CA THR A 127 -11.37 -21.69 6.17
C THR A 127 -12.44 -22.74 6.48
N SER A 128 -12.37 -23.89 5.83
CA SER A 128 -13.21 -25.06 6.10
C SER A 128 -12.98 -25.58 7.52
N LEU A 129 -14.02 -26.12 8.17
CA LEU A 129 -13.91 -26.84 9.44
C LEU A 129 -13.47 -28.30 9.19
N GLU A 130 -12.16 -28.55 9.15
CA GLU A 130 -11.62 -29.90 9.08
C GLU A 130 -11.06 -30.38 10.44
N GLU A 131 -11.35 -31.63 10.81
CA GLU A 131 -10.90 -32.22 12.09
C GLU A 131 -9.36 -32.35 12.17
N ARG A 132 -8.68 -32.42 11.02
CA ARG A 132 -7.22 -32.39 10.94
C ARG A 132 -6.67 -31.03 11.39
N ASP A 133 -7.28 -29.93 10.95
CA ASP A 133 -6.84 -28.58 11.27
C ASP A 133 -6.94 -28.29 12.77
N PHE A 134 -7.92 -28.88 13.47
CA PHE A 134 -8.05 -28.71 14.93
C PHE A 134 -6.93 -29.39 15.70
N ARG A 135 -6.53 -30.60 15.28
CA ARG A 135 -5.38 -31.29 15.90
C ARG A 135 -4.07 -30.54 15.67
N GLU A 136 -3.84 -30.05 14.45
CA GLU A 136 -2.66 -29.24 14.15
C GLU A 136 -2.65 -27.92 14.93
N ALA A 137 -3.82 -27.29 15.09
CA ALA A 137 -4.00 -26.09 15.90
C ALA A 137 -3.75 -26.36 17.39
N GLU A 138 -4.30 -27.43 17.96
CA GLU A 138 -4.06 -27.84 19.35
C GLU A 138 -2.57 -28.03 19.63
N GLU A 139 -1.86 -28.78 18.78
CA GLU A 139 -0.43 -29.01 18.96
C GLU A 139 0.40 -27.74 18.78
N SER A 140 0.03 -26.88 17.83
CA SER A 140 0.70 -25.59 17.62
C SER A 140 0.50 -24.64 18.81
N VAL A 141 -0.71 -24.58 19.36
CA VAL A 141 -1.03 -23.79 20.56
C VAL A 141 -0.34 -24.38 21.81
N LYS A 142 -0.35 -25.71 21.99
CA LYS A 142 0.42 -26.37 23.06
C LYS A 142 1.91 -26.06 22.95
N LYS A 143 2.47 -26.05 21.75
CA LYS A 143 3.89 -25.72 21.52
C LYS A 143 4.23 -24.28 21.95
N ILE A 144 3.40 -23.29 21.64
CA ILE A 144 3.65 -21.90 22.09
C ILE A 144 3.44 -21.75 23.60
N LEU A 145 2.47 -22.43 24.19
CA LEU A 145 2.23 -22.43 25.64
C LEU A 145 3.41 -23.08 26.39
N ARG A 146 3.94 -24.20 25.89
CA ARG A 146 5.17 -24.84 26.39
C ARG A 146 6.36 -23.89 26.33
N ARG A 147 6.54 -23.14 25.22
CA ARG A 147 7.58 -22.12 25.09
C ARG A 147 7.41 -20.95 26.08
N LYS A 148 6.20 -20.70 26.58
CA LYS A 148 5.91 -19.74 27.65
C LYS A 148 5.91 -20.35 29.05
N GLY A 149 6.42 -21.57 29.19
CA GLY A 149 6.55 -22.24 30.48
C GLY A 149 5.33 -23.03 30.93
N PHE A 150 4.25 -23.11 30.15
CA PHE A 150 3.05 -23.87 30.52
C PHE A 150 3.13 -25.31 29.99
N THR A 151 3.96 -26.15 30.62
CA THR A 151 4.25 -27.52 30.14
C THR A 151 3.07 -28.48 30.30
N SER A 152 2.25 -28.28 31.33
CA SER A 152 1.03 -29.02 31.61
C SER A 152 -0.22 -28.41 30.97
N ALA A 153 -0.06 -27.43 30.07
CA ALA A 153 -1.18 -26.80 29.42
C ALA A 153 -2.01 -27.82 28.63
N ALA A 154 -3.32 -27.83 28.88
CA ALA A 154 -4.28 -28.55 28.07
C ALA A 154 -4.95 -27.56 27.11
N VAL A 155 -5.01 -27.93 25.83
CA VAL A 155 -5.70 -27.16 24.80
C VAL A 155 -6.67 -28.12 24.15
N SER A 156 -7.92 -27.70 24.04
CA SER A 156 -8.93 -28.38 23.25
C SER A 156 -9.53 -27.40 22.26
N VAL A 157 -9.59 -27.78 20.99
CA VAL A 157 -10.25 -27.01 19.95
C VAL A 157 -11.56 -27.73 19.63
N SER A 158 -12.66 -27.05 19.87
CA SER A 158 -14.00 -27.55 19.54
C SER A 158 -14.64 -26.63 18.51
N ALA A 159 -15.56 -27.18 17.71
CA ALA A 159 -16.34 -26.42 16.77
C ALA A 159 -17.82 -26.67 17.02
N THR A 160 -18.60 -25.59 16.98
CA THR A 160 -20.06 -25.65 16.94
C THR A 160 -20.51 -25.10 15.60
N CYS A 161 -21.40 -25.81 14.93
CA CYS A 161 -21.93 -25.38 13.64
C CYS A 161 -23.34 -24.85 13.84
N ASN A 162 -23.59 -23.61 13.45
CA ASN A 162 -24.95 -23.13 13.34
C ASN A 162 -25.54 -23.64 12.03
N LEU A 163 -26.50 -24.56 12.14
CA LEU A 163 -27.15 -25.20 10.99
C LEU A 163 -28.05 -24.24 10.21
N GLU A 164 -28.51 -23.14 10.82
CA GLU A 164 -29.39 -22.16 10.17
C GLU A 164 -28.64 -21.27 9.18
N ASN A 165 -27.38 -20.92 9.44
CA ASN A 165 -26.60 -20.04 8.55
C ASN A 165 -25.30 -20.67 8.04
N GLY A 166 -25.04 -21.94 8.36
CA GLY A 166 -23.83 -22.67 7.95
C GLY A 166 -22.53 -22.16 8.60
N ALA A 167 -22.65 -21.30 9.61
CA ALA A 167 -21.52 -20.64 10.24
C ALA A 167 -20.87 -21.56 11.29
N GLY A 168 -19.58 -21.82 11.12
CA GLY A 168 -18.75 -22.49 12.10
C GLY A 168 -18.28 -21.52 13.17
N LYS A 169 -18.51 -21.82 14.45
CA LYS A 169 -17.86 -21.16 15.58
C LYS A 169 -16.83 -22.11 16.18
N VAL A 170 -15.56 -21.75 16.06
CA VAL A 170 -14.46 -22.48 16.70
C VAL A 170 -14.20 -21.89 18.07
N ARG A 171 -14.10 -22.75 19.06
CA ARG A 171 -13.74 -22.40 20.43
C ARG A 171 -12.44 -23.12 20.79
N ILE A 172 -11.40 -22.32 21.07
CA ILE A 172 -10.12 -22.79 21.57
C ILE A 172 -10.14 -22.61 23.09
N ASP A 173 -10.40 -23.69 23.81
CA ASP A 173 -10.34 -23.70 25.27
C ASP A 173 -8.91 -24.03 25.72
N VAL A 174 -8.28 -23.07 26.38
CA VAL A 174 -6.93 -23.17 26.92
C VAL A 174 -7.00 -23.27 28.44
N ARG A 175 -6.45 -24.35 28.99
CA ARG A 175 -6.16 -24.49 30.41
C ARG A 175 -4.65 -24.43 30.60
N GLU A 176 -4.14 -23.24 30.90
CA GLU A 176 -2.70 -22.97 30.98
C GLU A 176 -2.00 -23.78 32.10
N GLY A 177 -2.70 -24.07 33.21
CA GLY A 177 -2.07 -24.69 34.38
C GLY A 177 -1.11 -23.74 35.12
N PRO A 178 -0.44 -24.22 36.18
CA PRO A 178 0.65 -23.47 36.80
C PRO A 178 1.83 -23.41 35.81
N PRO A 179 2.51 -22.26 35.67
CA PRO A 179 3.73 -22.20 34.88
C PRO A 179 4.78 -23.10 35.54
N ALA A 180 5.44 -23.92 34.74
CA ALA A 180 6.62 -24.63 35.16
C ALA A 180 7.70 -23.61 35.53
N VAL A 181 8.24 -23.79 36.72
CA VAL A 181 9.28 -22.95 37.26
C VAL A 181 10.65 -23.48 36.87
N VAL A 182 11.60 -22.57 36.73
CA VAL A 182 13.01 -22.93 36.58
C VAL A 182 13.49 -23.56 37.89
N ARG A 183 13.95 -24.81 37.85
CA ARG A 183 14.48 -25.52 39.03
C ARG A 183 15.96 -25.26 39.22
N SER A 184 16.70 -25.28 38.11
CA SER A 184 18.12 -24.98 38.07
C SER A 184 18.48 -24.34 36.73
N VAL A 185 19.52 -23.51 36.77
CA VAL A 185 20.19 -22.97 35.59
C VAL A 185 21.65 -23.33 35.74
N SER A 186 22.22 -23.98 34.73
CA SER A 186 23.61 -24.36 34.67
C SER A 186 24.22 -23.80 33.40
N LEU A 187 25.38 -23.17 33.51
CA LEU A 187 26.21 -22.77 32.38
C LEU A 187 27.57 -23.45 32.47
N PRO A 188 27.69 -24.73 32.12
CA PRO A 188 28.97 -25.43 32.16
C PRO A 188 29.99 -24.71 31.27
N GLY A 189 31.17 -24.41 31.81
CA GLY A 189 32.24 -23.70 31.10
C GLY A 189 32.26 -22.17 31.27
N ALA A 190 31.21 -21.58 31.87
CA ALA A 190 31.21 -20.17 32.25
C ALA A 190 31.97 -19.95 33.57
N VAL A 191 33.22 -19.49 33.49
CA VAL A 191 34.11 -19.25 34.63
C VAL A 191 34.42 -17.77 34.85
N PHE A 192 34.28 -16.92 33.82
CA PHE A 192 34.62 -15.51 33.88
C PHE A 192 33.62 -14.66 34.67
N PHE A 193 32.32 -14.84 34.41
CA PHE A 193 31.28 -14.13 35.16
C PHE A 193 30.88 -14.89 36.42
N THR A 194 30.62 -14.15 37.50
CA THR A 194 30.10 -14.75 38.73
C THR A 194 28.72 -15.36 38.50
N GLN A 195 28.40 -16.40 39.26
CA GLN A 195 27.11 -17.09 39.18
C GLN A 195 25.91 -16.17 39.41
N ASP A 196 26.07 -15.07 40.15
CA ASP A 196 25.01 -14.10 40.37
C ASP A 196 24.81 -13.18 39.15
N LYS A 197 25.91 -12.74 38.51
CA LYS A 197 25.87 -11.93 37.28
C LYS A 197 25.31 -12.71 36.09
N LEU A 198 25.66 -14.00 35.98
CA LEU A 198 25.08 -14.90 34.99
C LEU A 198 23.56 -15.04 35.17
N ARG A 199 23.09 -15.19 36.41
CA ARG A 199 21.67 -15.28 36.74
C ARG A 199 20.89 -13.99 36.42
N GLU A 200 21.49 -12.83 36.68
CA GLU A 200 20.90 -11.53 36.33
C GLU A 200 20.72 -11.39 34.81
N MET A 201 21.74 -11.74 34.03
CA MET A 201 21.73 -11.57 32.57
C MET A 201 20.80 -12.54 31.84
N LEU A 202 20.67 -13.78 32.33
CA LEU A 202 19.82 -14.81 31.71
C LEU A 202 18.32 -14.59 31.96
N GLU A 203 17.95 -13.63 32.83
CA GLU A 203 16.55 -13.33 33.22
C GLU A 203 15.75 -14.59 33.67
N ALA A 204 16.46 -15.64 34.08
CA ALA A 204 15.92 -16.93 34.48
C ALA A 204 16.43 -17.25 35.89
N SER A 205 15.56 -17.06 36.88
CA SER A 205 15.87 -17.33 38.30
C SER A 205 15.18 -18.59 38.79
N ARG A 206 15.84 -19.32 39.69
CA ARG A 206 15.23 -20.48 40.37
C ARG A 206 13.89 -20.08 41.01
N GLY A 207 12.83 -20.83 40.72
CA GLY A 207 11.47 -20.57 41.21
C GLY A 207 10.65 -19.59 40.35
N SER A 208 11.25 -18.95 39.35
CA SER A 208 10.52 -18.08 38.42
C SER A 208 9.88 -18.87 37.27
N PRO A 209 8.74 -18.43 36.71
CA PRO A 209 8.16 -18.99 35.49
C PRO A 209 9.14 -18.94 34.32
N PHE A 210 9.32 -20.05 33.60
CA PHE A 210 10.18 -20.09 32.43
C PHE A 210 9.53 -19.44 31.20
N ASP A 211 10.28 -18.62 30.46
CA ASP A 211 9.88 -18.09 29.15
C ASP A 211 11.06 -18.26 28.18
N TYR A 212 10.85 -19.04 27.13
CA TYR A 212 11.88 -19.39 26.14
C TYR A 212 12.42 -18.16 25.40
N LYS A 213 11.58 -17.15 25.16
CA LYS A 213 12.01 -15.91 24.50
C LYS A 213 12.93 -15.11 25.42
N ARG A 214 12.58 -15.01 26.71
CA ARG A 214 13.45 -14.35 27.70
C ARG A 214 14.79 -15.05 27.82
N TRP A 215 14.78 -16.38 27.76
CA TRP A 215 16.02 -17.17 27.74
C TRP A 215 16.88 -16.88 26.51
N GLU A 216 16.32 -16.92 25.29
CA GLU A 216 17.04 -16.57 24.06
C GLU A 216 17.60 -15.14 24.11
N ASP A 217 16.80 -14.18 24.58
CA ASP A 217 17.22 -12.79 24.75
C ASP A 217 18.33 -12.67 25.81
N GLY A 218 18.26 -13.46 26.88
CA GLY A 218 19.28 -13.55 27.92
C GLY A 218 20.60 -14.14 27.41
N ILE A 219 20.55 -15.20 26.60
CA ILE A 219 21.75 -15.77 25.94
C ILE A 219 22.37 -14.76 24.98
N ARG A 220 21.55 -14.02 24.21
CA ARG A 220 22.04 -12.93 23.35
C ARG A 220 22.76 -11.85 24.16
N LYS A 221 22.15 -11.39 25.26
CA LYS A 221 22.76 -10.41 26.19
C LYS A 221 24.07 -10.94 26.78
N LEU A 222 24.09 -12.21 27.17
CA LEU A 222 25.26 -12.87 27.74
C LEU A 222 26.41 -12.93 26.72
N ARG A 223 26.13 -13.31 25.46
CA ARG A 223 27.11 -13.33 24.37
C ARG A 223 27.72 -11.94 24.14
N VAL A 224 26.88 -10.91 24.04
CA VAL A 224 27.34 -9.51 23.91
C VAL A 224 28.19 -9.09 25.12
N ALA A 225 27.81 -9.48 26.34
CA ALA A 225 28.58 -9.18 27.54
C ALA A 225 29.95 -9.86 27.57
N TYR A 226 30.05 -11.12 27.15
CA TYR A 226 31.32 -11.83 26.98
C TYR A 226 32.21 -11.15 25.96
N LYS A 227 31.67 -10.81 24.79
CA LYS A 227 32.41 -10.08 23.75
C LYS A 227 32.91 -8.72 24.21
N LYS A 228 32.08 -7.92 24.89
CA LYS A 228 32.49 -6.65 25.51
C LYS A 228 33.55 -6.80 26.60
N SER A 229 33.66 -8.00 27.18
CA SER A 229 34.67 -8.33 28.19
C SER A 229 35.97 -8.88 27.58
N GLY A 230 36.01 -9.05 26.25
CA GLY A 230 37.18 -9.51 25.47
C GLY A 230 37.02 -10.90 24.86
N PHE A 231 35.95 -11.66 25.14
CA PHE A 231 35.75 -13.01 24.61
C PHE A 231 35.05 -12.97 23.26
N LEU A 232 35.78 -12.58 22.21
CA LEU A 232 35.21 -12.28 20.88
C LEU A 232 34.68 -13.51 20.13
N THR A 233 35.25 -14.69 20.40
CA THR A 233 34.88 -15.97 19.77
C THR A 233 34.07 -16.87 20.72
N VAL A 234 33.40 -16.28 21.71
CA VAL A 234 32.57 -17.03 22.65
C VAL A 234 31.47 -17.79 21.91
N HIS A 235 31.35 -19.09 22.20
CA HIS A 235 30.26 -19.91 21.71
C HIS A 235 29.38 -20.32 22.89
N ILE A 236 28.07 -20.13 22.74
CA ILE A 236 27.08 -20.54 23.75
C ILE A 236 26.12 -21.48 23.07
N SER A 237 26.11 -22.75 23.50
CA SER A 237 25.23 -23.76 22.92
C SER A 237 23.76 -23.36 23.09
N GLU A 238 22.89 -23.90 22.23
CA GLU A 238 21.46 -23.87 22.50
C GLU A 238 21.15 -24.58 23.83
N ALA A 239 20.02 -24.22 24.45
CA ALA A 239 19.65 -24.81 25.74
C ALA A 239 19.24 -26.28 25.61
N ASP A 240 19.96 -27.14 26.31
CA ASP A 240 19.55 -28.48 26.63
C ASP A 240 18.61 -28.43 27.85
N VAL A 241 17.36 -28.85 27.66
CA VAL A 241 16.37 -28.95 28.74
C VAL A 241 16.25 -30.41 29.15
N VAL A 242 16.96 -30.81 30.21
CA VAL A 242 16.81 -32.17 30.78
C VAL A 242 16.56 -32.06 32.28
N CYS A 243 15.30 -32.21 32.68
CA CYS A 243 14.96 -32.71 34.02
C CYS A 243 14.44 -34.15 33.85
N GLU A 244 14.96 -35.11 34.61
CA GLU A 244 14.58 -36.54 34.50
C GLU A 244 13.18 -36.85 35.05
N ASP A 245 12.58 -35.92 35.79
CA ASP A 245 11.37 -36.13 36.59
C ASP A 245 10.10 -35.45 36.03
N GLY A 246 10.19 -34.83 34.85
CA GLY A 246 9.03 -34.31 34.10
C GLY A 246 8.35 -33.05 34.69
N GLU A 247 8.82 -32.55 35.84
CA GLU A 247 8.30 -31.34 36.48
C GLU A 247 9.34 -30.22 36.51
N GLY A 248 9.05 -29.08 35.87
CA GLY A 248 9.93 -27.90 35.86
C GLY A 248 10.95 -27.89 34.71
N PHE A 249 11.75 -26.83 34.64
CA PHE A 249 12.82 -26.66 33.63
C PHE A 249 14.20 -26.63 34.30
N CYS A 250 15.12 -27.46 33.80
CA CYS A 250 16.53 -27.53 34.19
C CYS A 250 17.31 -27.07 32.97
N LEU A 251 17.68 -25.79 32.95
CA LEU A 251 18.28 -25.16 31.78
C LEU A 251 19.78 -25.37 31.82
N SER A 252 20.34 -25.96 30.77
CA SER A 252 21.78 -26.08 30.60
C SER A 252 22.20 -25.51 29.24
N ALA A 253 23.13 -24.56 29.23
CA ALA A 253 23.81 -24.12 28.01
C ALA A 253 25.32 -24.13 28.23
N ARG A 254 26.05 -24.87 27.40
CA ARG A 254 27.50 -24.94 27.49
C ARG A 254 28.08 -23.63 26.96
N VAL A 255 28.98 -23.03 27.74
CA VAL A 255 29.71 -21.83 27.36
C VAL A 255 31.15 -22.24 27.06
N GLU A 256 31.57 -22.01 25.83
CA GLU A 256 32.96 -22.08 25.40
C GLU A 256 33.47 -20.64 25.31
N GLU A 257 34.07 -20.14 26.38
CA GLU A 257 34.47 -18.72 26.49
C GLU A 257 35.48 -18.31 25.40
N GLY A 258 36.33 -19.25 24.98
CA GLY A 258 37.43 -18.94 24.07
C GLY A 258 38.52 -18.09 24.74
N PRO A 259 39.55 -17.67 23.98
CA PRO A 259 40.59 -16.79 24.49
C PRO A 259 40.04 -15.38 24.72
N ARG A 260 40.67 -14.66 25.66
CA ARG A 260 40.35 -13.25 25.91
C ARG A 260 41.22 -12.35 25.04
N TYR A 261 40.59 -11.55 24.19
CA TYR A 261 41.24 -10.63 23.28
C TYR A 261 41.41 -9.23 23.90
N SER A 262 42.60 -8.66 23.73
CA SER A 262 42.85 -7.23 23.88
C SER A 262 42.85 -6.60 22.49
N VAL A 263 41.90 -5.70 22.22
CA VAL A 263 41.75 -5.07 20.90
C VAL A 263 42.61 -3.82 20.85
N LEU A 264 43.60 -3.81 19.95
CA LEU A 264 44.47 -2.67 19.70
C LEU A 264 44.15 -2.09 18.32
N TRP A 265 43.69 -0.84 18.30
CA TRP A 265 43.46 -0.09 17.06
C TRP A 265 44.66 0.78 16.74
N GLU A 266 45.23 0.62 15.55
CA GLU A 266 46.31 1.46 15.05
C GLU A 266 45.94 2.09 13.71
N GLY A 267 46.04 3.41 13.59
CA GLY A 267 45.91 4.10 12.31
C GLY A 267 44.59 4.85 12.01
N PRO A 268 43.41 4.54 12.57
CA PRO A 268 42.22 5.40 12.42
C PRO A 268 42.48 6.84 12.90
N LYS A 269 42.21 7.84 12.05
CA LYS A 269 42.40 9.28 12.34
C LYS A 269 41.16 10.12 12.05
N ARG A 270 40.43 9.79 10.98
CA ARG A 270 39.26 10.52 10.48
C ARG A 270 37.94 9.91 10.98
N ILE A 271 37.90 8.61 11.23
CA ILE A 271 36.74 7.93 11.80
C ILE A 271 37.06 7.51 13.23
N SER A 272 36.16 7.79 14.16
CA SER A 272 36.33 7.39 15.56
C SER A 272 36.26 5.88 15.71
N VAL A 273 37.12 5.32 16.58
CA VAL A 273 37.17 3.88 16.86
C VAL A 273 35.81 3.32 17.26
N SER A 274 35.06 3.99 18.14
CA SER A 274 33.71 3.55 18.53
C SER A 274 32.77 3.39 17.33
N ARG A 275 32.88 4.24 16.30
CA ARG A 275 32.05 4.11 15.10
C ARG A 275 32.46 2.92 14.23
N LEU A 276 33.76 2.57 14.23
CA LEU A 276 34.28 1.40 13.54
C LEU A 276 33.86 0.11 14.25
N GLU A 277 33.90 0.10 15.58
CA GLU A 277 33.42 -1.02 16.41
C GLU A 277 31.94 -1.32 16.17
N ASP A 278 31.11 -0.28 16.12
CA ASP A 278 29.70 -0.40 15.77
C ASP A 278 29.50 -0.92 14.34
N ALA A 279 30.29 -0.41 13.39
CA ALA A 279 30.18 -0.75 11.98
C ALA A 279 30.59 -2.19 11.64
N CYS A 280 31.68 -2.68 12.23
CA CYS A 280 32.11 -4.07 12.03
C CYS A 280 31.34 -5.05 12.92
N GLY A 281 30.62 -4.56 13.93
CA GLY A 281 29.83 -5.38 14.83
C GLY A 281 30.71 -6.28 15.69
N ILE A 282 31.92 -5.85 16.05
CA ILE A 282 32.87 -6.65 16.84
C ILE A 282 32.27 -7.13 18.18
N TYR A 283 31.35 -6.35 18.76
CA TYR A 283 30.61 -6.67 19.98
C TYR A 283 29.14 -7.08 19.72
N GLY A 284 28.76 -7.37 18.47
CA GLY A 284 27.44 -7.85 18.09
C GLY A 284 27.17 -9.29 18.51
N ASP A 285 25.93 -9.77 18.37
CA ASP A 285 25.49 -11.09 18.85
C ASP A 285 25.79 -12.27 17.92
N GLU A 286 26.43 -12.02 16.76
CA GLU A 286 26.80 -13.06 15.81
C GLU A 286 27.96 -13.91 16.33
N GLU A 287 27.88 -15.23 16.30
CA GLU A 287 28.99 -16.09 16.67
C GLU A 287 30.02 -16.16 15.54
N THR A 288 31.31 -16.18 15.89
CA THR A 288 32.39 -16.29 14.92
C THR A 288 33.50 -17.16 15.48
N THR A 289 34.11 -17.95 14.61
CA THR A 289 35.32 -18.70 14.94
C THR A 289 36.53 -17.78 14.88
N GLU A 290 37.67 -18.19 15.41
CA GLU A 290 38.88 -17.37 15.34
C GLU A 290 39.32 -17.06 13.90
N GLY A 291 39.24 -18.03 12.99
CA GLY A 291 39.51 -17.80 11.57
C GLY A 291 38.47 -16.87 10.90
N GLY A 292 37.20 -16.97 11.32
CA GLY A 292 36.13 -16.08 10.87
C GLY A 292 36.31 -14.64 11.36
N LEU A 293 36.70 -14.46 12.63
CA LEU A 293 36.85 -13.15 13.28
C LEU A 293 37.79 -12.23 12.48
N VAL A 294 38.94 -12.75 12.06
CA VAL A 294 39.93 -11.97 11.29
C VAL A 294 39.37 -11.54 9.94
N HIS A 295 38.79 -12.48 9.20
CA HIS A 295 38.27 -12.25 7.86
C HIS A 295 37.06 -11.32 7.87
N ASP A 296 36.08 -11.58 8.75
CA ASP A 296 34.83 -10.85 8.84
C ASP A 296 35.05 -9.40 9.28
N LEU A 297 35.92 -9.17 10.28
CA LEU A 297 36.24 -7.81 10.71
C LEU A 297 36.93 -7.02 9.61
N ARG A 298 37.92 -7.63 8.93
CA ARG A 298 38.63 -6.99 7.83
C ARG A 298 37.67 -6.58 6.73
N ASP A 299 36.81 -7.49 6.29
CA ASP A 299 35.93 -7.27 5.15
C ASP A 299 34.81 -6.25 5.47
N ARG A 300 34.22 -6.31 6.67
CA ARG A 300 33.21 -5.33 7.11
C ARG A 300 33.79 -3.93 7.25
N LEU A 301 34.98 -3.81 7.84
CA LEU A 301 35.67 -2.52 7.96
C LEU A 301 36.04 -1.97 6.58
N LEU A 302 36.60 -2.80 5.71
CA LEU A 302 36.97 -2.41 4.34
C LEU A 302 35.73 -1.94 3.56
N ALA A 303 34.61 -2.68 3.64
CA ALA A 303 33.34 -2.28 3.04
C ALA A 303 32.83 -0.93 3.60
N PHE A 304 32.87 -0.76 4.92
CA PHE A 304 32.46 0.48 5.59
C PHE A 304 33.27 1.70 5.16
N TYR A 305 34.59 1.54 4.97
CA TYR A 305 35.48 2.58 4.46
C TYR A 305 35.22 2.90 2.99
N ARG A 306 35.06 1.87 2.13
CA ARG A 306 34.76 2.03 0.70
C ARG A 306 33.44 2.76 0.46
N GLU A 307 32.40 2.44 1.21
CA GLU A 307 31.11 3.14 1.17
C GLU A 307 31.23 4.65 1.45
N ARG A 308 32.26 5.04 2.22
CA ARG A 308 32.57 6.44 2.59
C ARG A 308 33.65 7.07 1.70
N ALA A 309 33.90 6.46 0.55
CA ALA A 309 34.87 6.89 -0.47
C ALA A 309 36.35 6.77 -0.05
N PHE A 310 36.69 5.97 0.96
CA PHE A 310 38.08 5.60 1.26
C PHE A 310 38.50 4.38 0.43
N LEU A 311 38.64 4.54 -0.89
CA LEU A 311 38.75 3.40 -1.81
C LEU A 311 40.08 2.63 -1.70
N ARG A 312 41.15 3.28 -1.24
CA ARG A 312 42.45 2.66 -0.97
C ARG A 312 42.69 2.40 0.52
N ALA A 313 41.63 2.34 1.33
CA ALA A 313 41.78 1.93 2.72
C ALA A 313 42.34 0.50 2.76
N GLU A 314 43.39 0.30 3.56
CA GLU A 314 43.92 -1.02 3.87
C GLU A 314 43.51 -1.34 5.31
N VAL A 315 42.98 -2.55 5.51
CA VAL A 315 42.66 -3.08 6.84
C VAL A 315 43.44 -4.38 6.99
N GLU A 316 44.32 -4.41 7.98
CA GLU A 316 45.03 -5.61 8.41
C GLU A 316 44.49 -5.98 9.79
N VAL A 317 44.16 -7.25 9.97
CA VAL A 317 43.66 -7.80 11.23
C VAL A 317 44.55 -8.99 11.57
N ASP A 318 45.29 -8.87 12.67
CA ASP A 318 46.23 -9.89 13.13
C ASP A 318 45.88 -10.32 14.55
N VAL A 319 46.03 -11.61 14.81
CA VAL A 319 45.93 -12.20 16.15
C VAL A 319 47.28 -12.74 16.54
N THR A 320 47.87 -12.21 17.61
CA THR A 320 49.11 -12.71 18.18
C THR A 320 48.90 -13.22 19.60
N GLU A 321 49.71 -14.18 20.04
CA GLU A 321 49.74 -14.58 21.45
C GLU A 321 50.29 -13.42 22.29
N GLY A 322 49.54 -13.02 23.32
CA GLY A 322 49.98 -12.02 24.30
C GLY A 322 50.54 -12.67 25.57
N GLY A 323 51.21 -11.87 26.40
CA GLY A 323 51.55 -12.26 27.76
C GLY A 323 50.29 -12.34 28.64
N ASP A 324 50.34 -13.17 29.69
CA ASP A 324 49.30 -13.30 30.73
C ASP A 324 47.93 -13.87 30.30
N GLY A 325 47.90 -14.75 29.27
CA GLY A 325 46.68 -15.49 28.90
C GLY A 325 45.68 -14.69 28.06
N PHE A 326 46.10 -13.53 27.53
CA PHE A 326 45.36 -12.76 26.54
C PHE A 326 45.90 -12.99 25.14
N ARG A 327 45.03 -12.94 24.13
CA ARG A 327 45.43 -12.78 22.72
C ARG A 327 45.34 -11.31 22.36
N GLN A 328 46.28 -10.81 21.56
CA GLN A 328 46.21 -9.44 21.06
C GLN A 328 45.56 -9.46 19.68
N LEU A 329 44.39 -8.82 19.54
CA LEU A 329 43.75 -8.56 18.25
C LEU A 329 44.19 -7.17 17.80
N LYS A 330 45.16 -7.12 16.90
CA LYS A 330 45.65 -5.86 16.34
C LYS A 330 44.90 -5.56 15.05
N ILE A 331 44.15 -4.47 15.03
CA ILE A 331 43.45 -3.96 13.86
C ILE A 331 44.19 -2.71 13.38
N THR A 332 44.93 -2.86 12.28
CA THR A 332 45.68 -1.77 11.67
C THR A 332 44.87 -1.24 10.48
N VAL A 333 44.45 0.02 10.55
CA VAL A 333 43.73 0.69 9.47
C VAL A 333 44.58 1.79 8.89
N ARG A 334 44.94 1.68 7.62
CA ARG A 334 45.54 2.78 6.87
C ARG A 334 44.43 3.55 6.17
N GLU A 335 43.98 4.60 6.85
CA GLU A 335 43.05 5.56 6.26
C GLU A 335 43.79 6.44 5.25
N ASP A 336 43.59 6.17 3.97
CA ASP A 336 44.08 7.02 2.89
C ASP A 336 43.15 8.24 2.66
N LEU A 337 43.47 9.07 1.66
CA LEU A 337 42.61 10.14 1.20
C LEU A 337 41.27 9.62 0.68
N THR A 338 40.20 10.38 0.95
CA THR A 338 38.89 10.12 0.35
C THR A 338 38.99 10.36 -1.16
N GLY A 339 38.77 9.29 -1.92
CA GLY A 339 38.68 9.31 -3.36
C GLY A 339 37.50 10.16 -3.82
N TYR A 340 37.70 11.01 -4.82
CA TYR A 340 36.60 11.71 -5.48
C TYR A 340 36.76 11.65 -7.00
N LEU A 341 35.65 11.52 -7.70
CA LEU A 341 35.63 11.48 -9.16
C LEU A 341 35.96 12.87 -9.70
N LYS A 342 37.21 13.05 -10.10
CA LYS A 342 37.74 14.31 -10.63
C LYS A 342 37.36 14.48 -12.10
N LYS A 343 37.50 13.41 -12.89
CA LYS A 343 37.20 13.44 -14.32
C LYS A 343 36.81 12.06 -14.85
N ILE A 344 35.81 12.01 -15.72
CA ILE A 344 35.44 10.82 -16.50
C ILE A 344 35.89 11.05 -17.95
N ARG A 345 36.66 10.13 -18.52
CA ARG A 345 37.07 10.18 -19.92
C ARG A 345 36.53 8.96 -20.66
N PHE A 346 36.21 9.16 -21.92
CA PHE A 346 35.82 8.09 -22.82
C PHE A 346 36.90 7.96 -23.90
N ALA A 347 37.21 6.73 -24.26
CA ALA A 347 38.14 6.42 -25.33
C ALA A 347 37.52 5.35 -26.22
N GLY A 348 37.65 5.51 -27.54
CA GLY A 348 37.05 4.60 -28.52
C GLY A 348 35.62 4.96 -28.93
N ASN A 349 35.03 6.02 -28.37
CA ASN A 349 33.74 6.55 -28.77
C ASN A 349 33.85 7.48 -30.00
N ALA A 350 33.73 6.94 -31.21
CA ALA A 350 33.78 7.71 -32.44
C ALA A 350 32.40 8.24 -32.86
N ASN A 351 31.32 7.53 -32.51
CA ASN A 351 29.97 7.83 -32.99
C ASN A 351 29.08 8.52 -31.94
N LEU A 352 29.35 8.35 -30.65
CA LEU A 352 28.65 9.04 -29.57
C LEU A 352 29.58 10.03 -28.85
N SER A 353 29.09 11.25 -28.65
CA SER A 353 29.87 12.28 -27.97
C SER A 353 30.01 12.02 -26.46
N ASP A 354 31.12 12.44 -25.87
CA ASP A 354 31.35 12.40 -24.42
C ASP A 354 30.18 12.97 -23.61
N GLN A 355 29.52 14.02 -24.13
CA GLN A 355 28.38 14.64 -23.46
C GLN A 355 27.16 13.71 -23.42
N GLN A 356 26.90 12.96 -24.49
CA GLN A 356 25.80 11.98 -24.51
C GLN A 356 26.07 10.84 -23.53
N LEU A 357 27.30 10.34 -23.50
CA LEU A 357 27.72 9.29 -22.57
C LEU A 357 27.60 9.77 -21.12
N ARG A 358 28.10 10.97 -20.81
CA ARG A 358 27.99 11.57 -19.46
C ARG A 358 26.56 11.75 -18.99
N LYS A 359 25.64 12.15 -19.88
CA LYS A 359 24.23 12.34 -19.53
C LYS A 359 23.52 11.04 -19.15
N GLN A 360 24.01 9.90 -19.64
CA GLN A 360 23.45 8.59 -19.34
C GLN A 360 23.90 8.06 -17.97
N MET A 361 25.00 8.58 -17.43
CA MET A 361 25.58 8.16 -16.15
C MET A 361 24.93 8.90 -14.97
N THR A 362 24.83 8.20 -13.85
CA THR A 362 24.44 8.73 -12.54
C THR A 362 25.65 9.34 -11.81
N SER A 363 26.84 8.76 -12.02
CA SER A 363 28.09 9.26 -11.45
C SER A 363 28.47 10.61 -12.04
N GLU A 364 28.60 11.61 -11.17
CA GLU A 364 28.92 12.99 -11.55
C GLU A 364 30.35 13.35 -11.12
N GLU A 365 31.06 14.10 -11.96
CA GLU A 365 32.33 14.73 -11.59
C GLU A 365 32.14 15.74 -10.44
N LYS A 366 33.18 15.95 -9.63
CA LYS A 366 33.13 16.92 -8.52
C LYS A 366 33.00 18.36 -9.04
N GLY A 367 31.81 18.95 -8.92
CA GLY A 367 31.54 20.35 -9.24
C GLY A 367 31.79 21.33 -8.09
N ILE A 368 31.70 22.64 -8.36
CA ILE A 368 31.96 23.74 -7.40
C ILE A 368 30.95 23.72 -6.22
N PHE A 369 29.73 23.21 -6.42
CA PHE A 369 28.69 23.07 -5.39
C PHE A 369 28.55 21.65 -4.84
N SER A 370 29.60 20.81 -4.92
CA SER A 370 29.54 19.41 -4.48
C SER A 370 29.11 19.22 -3.02
N PHE A 371 29.30 20.24 -2.17
CA PHE A 371 28.86 20.24 -0.77
C PHE A 371 27.32 20.28 -0.60
N LEU A 372 26.59 20.77 -1.60
CA LEU A 372 25.11 20.79 -1.62
C LEU A 372 24.53 19.61 -2.40
N THR A 373 25.16 19.24 -3.52
CA THR A 373 24.63 18.24 -4.46
C THR A 373 25.07 16.80 -4.13
N GLY A 374 26.21 16.64 -3.45
CA GLY A 374 26.83 15.33 -3.23
C GLY A 374 27.58 14.76 -4.43
N SER A 375 27.74 15.52 -5.53
CA SER A 375 28.45 15.12 -6.76
C SER A 375 29.95 14.84 -6.50
N GLY A 376 30.57 13.94 -7.27
CA GLY A 376 31.99 13.61 -7.15
C GLY A 376 32.31 12.43 -6.24
N LYS A 377 31.32 11.73 -5.69
CA LYS A 377 31.52 10.47 -4.95
C LYS A 377 31.53 9.31 -5.94
N LEU A 378 32.51 8.43 -5.82
CA LEU A 378 32.56 7.18 -6.60
C LEU A 378 32.00 6.05 -5.72
N ARG A 379 30.88 5.47 -6.14
CA ARG A 379 30.31 4.26 -5.53
C ARG A 379 30.38 3.14 -6.54
N GLU A 380 30.91 1.99 -6.13
CA GLU A 380 31.20 0.88 -7.04
C GLU A 380 29.94 0.31 -7.69
N GLU A 381 28.83 0.22 -6.95
CA GLU A 381 27.54 -0.22 -7.47
C GLU A 381 26.98 0.76 -8.52
N GLU A 382 26.88 2.06 -8.20
CA GLU A 382 26.44 3.10 -9.15
C GLU A 382 27.33 3.15 -10.39
N TRP A 383 28.64 2.96 -10.22
CA TRP A 383 29.59 2.93 -11.33
C TRP A 383 29.37 1.75 -12.26
N ASN A 384 29.16 0.54 -11.72
CA ASN A 384 28.87 -0.65 -12.53
C ASN A 384 27.54 -0.51 -13.28
N ASP A 385 26.53 0.05 -12.64
CA ASP A 385 25.25 0.37 -13.28
C ASP A 385 25.43 1.38 -14.41
N ASP A 386 26.28 2.40 -14.23
CA ASP A 386 26.61 3.36 -15.27
C ASP A 386 27.31 2.70 -16.47
N LEU A 387 28.27 1.80 -16.24
CA LEU A 387 28.93 1.06 -17.31
C LEU A 387 27.94 0.23 -18.13
N ASN A 388 27.00 -0.45 -17.46
CA ASN A 388 25.93 -1.20 -18.11
C ASN A 388 24.98 -0.26 -18.88
N ALA A 389 24.63 0.89 -18.30
CA ALA A 389 23.78 1.89 -18.94
C ALA A 389 24.43 2.49 -20.20
N LEU A 390 25.75 2.68 -20.21
CA LEU A 390 26.50 3.09 -21.40
C LEU A 390 26.44 2.03 -22.49
N VAL A 391 26.70 0.76 -22.17
CA VAL A 391 26.56 -0.35 -23.14
C VAL A 391 25.13 -0.40 -23.70
N GLY A 392 24.12 -0.25 -22.83
CA GLY A 392 22.71 -0.17 -23.23
C GLY A 392 22.41 1.01 -24.17
N LEU A 393 23.01 2.19 -23.94
CA LEU A 393 22.87 3.35 -24.84
C LEU A 393 23.45 3.07 -26.22
N TYR A 394 24.63 2.44 -26.31
CA TYR A 394 25.22 2.04 -27.59
C TYR A 394 24.34 1.02 -28.33
N GLN A 395 23.90 -0.01 -27.62
CA GLN A 395 23.02 -1.05 -28.17
C GLN A 395 21.69 -0.47 -28.66
N LYS A 396 21.16 0.54 -27.96
CA LYS A 396 19.98 1.30 -28.37
C LYS A 396 20.19 2.14 -29.65
N GLU A 397 21.42 2.62 -29.87
CA GLU A 397 21.77 3.43 -31.04
C GLU A 397 22.16 2.59 -32.26
N GLY A 398 22.14 1.25 -32.19
CA GLY A 398 22.46 0.33 -33.30
C GLY A 398 23.77 -0.43 -33.16
N PHE A 399 24.53 -0.20 -32.10
CA PHE A 399 25.82 -0.84 -31.86
C PHE A 399 25.65 -2.12 -31.04
N VAL A 400 25.08 -3.16 -31.67
CA VAL A 400 24.66 -4.40 -30.99
C VAL A 400 25.83 -5.11 -30.28
N ARG A 401 27.03 -5.01 -30.84
CA ARG A 401 28.24 -5.66 -30.33
C ARG A 401 29.11 -4.74 -29.46
N ALA A 402 28.58 -3.58 -29.05
CA ALA A 402 29.31 -2.65 -28.21
C ALA A 402 29.67 -3.28 -26.86
N ARG A 403 30.91 -3.05 -26.42
CA ARG A 403 31.39 -3.52 -25.12
C ARG A 403 32.41 -2.55 -24.53
N ILE A 404 32.52 -2.58 -23.22
CA ILE A 404 33.57 -1.88 -22.48
C ILE A 404 34.72 -2.87 -22.29
N ASN A 405 35.87 -2.57 -22.90
CA ASN A 405 37.04 -3.48 -22.88
C ASN A 405 37.88 -3.32 -21.61
N ALA A 406 37.96 -2.10 -21.08
CA ALA A 406 38.70 -1.78 -19.87
C ALA A 406 38.21 -0.46 -19.27
N VAL A 407 38.42 -0.30 -17.97
CA VAL A 407 38.33 0.98 -17.27
C VAL A 407 39.67 1.22 -16.61
N ASP A 408 40.40 2.25 -17.06
CA ASP A 408 41.67 2.63 -16.45
C ASP A 408 41.44 3.70 -15.38
N ASN A 409 41.98 3.49 -14.19
CA ASN A 409 41.95 4.48 -13.12
C ASN A 409 43.30 5.18 -12.95
N GLN A 410 43.27 6.51 -12.85
CA GLN A 410 44.45 7.32 -12.53
C GLN A 410 44.18 8.17 -11.30
N TRP A 411 45.05 8.03 -10.30
CA TRP A 411 44.95 8.71 -9.02
C TRP A 411 45.93 9.88 -8.99
N ASP A 412 45.48 11.05 -8.55
CA ASP A 412 46.38 12.14 -8.16
C ASP A 412 46.69 12.13 -6.66
N GLU A 413 47.71 12.90 -6.27
CA GLU A 413 48.18 13.00 -4.87
C GLU A 413 47.13 13.56 -3.91
N SER A 414 46.05 14.17 -4.41
CA SER A 414 44.96 14.74 -3.62
C SER A 414 43.77 13.80 -3.42
N GLY A 415 43.84 12.57 -3.94
CA GLY A 415 42.73 11.61 -3.94
C GLY A 415 41.73 11.83 -5.09
N GLY A 416 42.07 12.66 -6.08
CA GLY A 416 41.27 12.84 -7.28
C GLY A 416 41.45 11.67 -8.25
N ILE A 417 40.35 11.07 -8.66
CA ILE A 417 40.32 9.90 -9.56
C ILE A 417 39.90 10.34 -10.96
N THR A 418 40.72 10.00 -11.94
CA THR A 418 40.35 10.09 -13.36
C THR A 418 40.06 8.68 -13.88
N GLU A 419 38.79 8.40 -14.17
CA GLU A 419 38.35 7.14 -14.75
C GLU A 419 38.30 7.27 -16.27
N THR A 420 38.97 6.38 -16.99
CA THR A 420 38.98 6.33 -18.46
C THR A 420 38.31 5.06 -18.94
N ILE A 421 37.10 5.18 -19.48
CA ILE A 421 36.30 4.07 -19.97
C ILE A 421 36.67 3.82 -21.44
N ARG A 422 37.25 2.65 -21.72
CA ARG A 422 37.63 2.23 -23.08
C ARG A 422 36.50 1.41 -23.70
N ILE A 423 35.91 1.95 -24.76
CA ILE A 423 34.73 1.40 -25.44
C ILE A 423 35.16 0.85 -26.80
N GLU A 424 34.68 -0.35 -27.11
CA GLU A 424 34.69 -0.89 -28.47
C GLU A 424 33.26 -0.83 -28.99
N GLU A 425 32.97 0.14 -29.86
CA GLU A 425 31.61 0.38 -30.36
C GLU A 425 31.11 -0.78 -31.23
N GLY A 426 31.99 -1.38 -32.04
CA GLY A 426 31.59 -2.34 -33.07
C GLY A 426 30.84 -1.68 -34.24
N ALA A 427 30.28 -2.51 -35.12
CA ALA A 427 29.50 -2.02 -36.26
C ALA A 427 28.12 -1.50 -35.84
N ARG A 428 27.64 -0.46 -36.53
CA ARG A 428 26.31 0.12 -36.33
C ARG A 428 25.34 -0.43 -37.36
N TYR A 429 24.37 -1.24 -36.92
CA TYR A 429 23.49 -1.96 -37.86
C TYR A 429 22.22 -1.17 -38.19
N LEU A 430 21.98 -0.95 -39.49
CA LEU A 430 20.73 -0.41 -40.02
C LEU A 430 19.68 -1.54 -40.14
N LEU A 431 18.50 -1.31 -39.58
CA LEU A 431 17.38 -2.24 -39.66
C LEU A 431 16.73 -2.14 -41.04
N ARG A 432 17.06 -3.07 -41.94
CA ARG A 432 16.56 -3.07 -43.32
C ARG A 432 15.10 -3.50 -43.37
N GLU A 433 14.73 -4.48 -42.57
CA GLU A 433 13.43 -5.14 -42.64
C GLU A 433 13.03 -5.70 -41.27
N ILE A 434 11.74 -5.63 -40.95
CA ILE A 434 11.09 -6.29 -39.82
C ILE A 434 10.14 -7.34 -40.39
N ARG A 435 10.42 -8.60 -40.05
CA ARG A 435 9.66 -9.77 -40.51
C ARG A 435 8.91 -10.40 -39.35
N PHE A 436 7.63 -10.65 -39.58
CA PHE A 436 6.81 -11.50 -38.71
C PHE A 436 6.60 -12.84 -39.39
N ARG A 437 6.72 -13.94 -38.65
CA ARG A 437 6.43 -15.30 -39.13
C ARG A 437 5.48 -15.97 -38.15
N GLY A 438 4.43 -16.61 -38.67
CA GLY A 438 3.40 -17.26 -37.84
C GLY A 438 2.30 -16.32 -37.35
N ASN A 439 2.17 -15.12 -37.94
CA ASN A 439 1.08 -14.18 -37.67
C ASN A 439 -0.14 -14.45 -38.58
N ASP A 440 -0.84 -15.56 -38.36
CA ASP A 440 -1.98 -15.95 -39.20
C ASP A 440 -3.23 -15.10 -38.91
N HIS A 441 -3.37 -14.59 -37.69
CA HIS A 441 -4.57 -13.86 -37.27
C HIS A 441 -4.45 -12.33 -37.27
N PHE A 442 -3.23 -11.79 -37.38
CA PHE A 442 -2.99 -10.35 -37.39
C PHE A 442 -2.16 -9.91 -38.60
N LEU A 443 -2.53 -8.77 -39.16
CA LEU A 443 -1.80 -8.20 -40.30
C LEU A 443 -0.47 -7.61 -39.84
N ARG A 444 0.53 -7.64 -40.72
CA ARG A 444 1.85 -7.00 -40.45
C ARG A 444 1.71 -5.56 -39.95
N ASN A 445 0.80 -4.77 -40.54
CA ASN A 445 0.62 -3.37 -40.15
C ASN A 445 0.04 -3.21 -38.73
N GLU A 446 -0.77 -4.16 -38.28
CA GLU A 446 -1.32 -4.17 -36.91
C GLU A 446 -0.19 -4.46 -35.91
N LEU A 447 0.65 -5.47 -36.18
CA LEU A 447 1.78 -5.79 -35.33
C LEU A 447 2.84 -4.68 -35.31
N MET A 448 3.10 -4.06 -36.45
CA MET A 448 4.01 -2.91 -36.56
C MET A 448 3.57 -1.67 -35.77
N ALA A 449 2.29 -1.56 -35.39
CA ALA A 449 1.81 -0.48 -34.52
C ALA A 449 2.30 -0.66 -33.07
N HIS A 450 2.69 -1.87 -32.69
CA HIS A 450 3.19 -2.24 -31.35
C HIS A 450 4.72 -2.39 -31.29
N VAL A 451 5.41 -2.07 -32.39
CA VAL A 451 6.88 -2.12 -32.51
C VAL A 451 7.41 -0.69 -32.63
N ASP A 452 8.32 -0.33 -31.72
CA ASP A 452 8.99 0.97 -31.68
C ASP A 452 10.12 1.04 -32.72
N ASN A 453 10.84 -0.07 -32.95
CA ASN A 453 11.83 -0.17 -34.01
C ASN A 453 11.21 0.10 -35.40
N ARG A 454 11.96 0.80 -36.27
CA ARG A 454 11.49 1.18 -37.63
C ARG A 454 12.49 0.77 -38.70
N GLU A 455 11.96 0.28 -39.81
CA GLU A 455 12.75 -0.02 -41.02
C GLU A 455 13.39 1.26 -41.56
N GLY A 456 14.65 1.15 -42.01
CA GLY A 456 15.46 2.29 -42.44
C GLY A 456 16.05 3.13 -41.31
N LYS A 457 15.89 2.73 -40.04
CA LYS A 457 16.57 3.31 -38.88
C LYS A 457 17.61 2.34 -38.33
N PHE A 458 18.50 2.83 -37.46
CA PHE A 458 19.39 1.95 -36.71
C PHE A 458 18.59 1.13 -35.70
N VAL A 459 19.02 -0.11 -35.47
CA VAL A 459 18.31 -1.04 -34.58
C VAL A 459 18.44 -0.60 -33.11
N ASP A 460 17.33 -0.48 -32.41
CA ASP A 460 17.32 -0.40 -30.95
C ASP A 460 17.31 -1.84 -30.40
N TYR A 461 18.50 -2.38 -30.12
CA TYR A 461 18.64 -3.76 -29.66
C TYR A 461 18.00 -3.99 -28.29
N VAL A 462 18.16 -3.03 -27.38
CA VAL A 462 17.55 -3.10 -26.03
C VAL A 462 16.03 -3.00 -26.15
N GLY A 463 15.54 -2.21 -27.10
CA GLY A 463 14.12 -2.07 -27.42
C GLY A 463 13.47 -3.30 -28.04
N LEU A 464 14.23 -4.27 -28.57
CA LEU A 464 13.65 -5.47 -29.20
C LEU A 464 12.85 -6.33 -28.23
N GLU A 465 13.27 -6.41 -26.96
CA GLU A 465 12.51 -7.12 -25.93
C GLU A 465 11.17 -6.43 -25.66
N LYS A 466 11.18 -5.09 -25.64
CA LYS A 466 9.96 -4.29 -25.51
C LYS A 466 9.04 -4.46 -26.72
N ASP A 467 9.58 -4.52 -27.92
CA ASP A 467 8.82 -4.78 -29.14
C ASP A 467 8.20 -6.19 -29.12
N GLN A 468 8.98 -7.20 -28.71
CA GLN A 468 8.51 -8.56 -28.53
C GLN A 468 7.34 -8.62 -27.54
N GLU A 469 7.47 -7.96 -26.38
CA GLU A 469 6.43 -7.91 -25.36
C GLU A 469 5.22 -7.09 -25.82
N GLY A 470 5.41 -6.01 -26.57
CA GLY A 470 4.34 -5.22 -27.18
C GLY A 470 3.48 -6.05 -28.13
N ILE A 471 4.11 -6.87 -28.97
CA ILE A 471 3.41 -7.82 -29.84
C ILE A 471 2.72 -8.90 -28.98
N ALA A 472 3.42 -9.51 -28.02
CA ALA A 472 2.85 -10.58 -27.18
C ALA A 472 1.66 -10.08 -26.35
N ALA A 473 1.71 -8.86 -25.86
CA ALA A 473 0.62 -8.21 -25.14
C ALA A 473 -0.59 -7.98 -26.06
N HIS A 474 -0.40 -7.53 -27.31
CA HIS A 474 -1.49 -7.38 -28.27
C HIS A 474 -2.24 -8.71 -28.52
N TYR A 475 -1.49 -9.80 -28.68
CA TYR A 475 -2.04 -11.14 -28.81
C TYR A 475 -2.80 -11.58 -27.56
N ARG A 476 -2.21 -11.43 -26.37
CA ARG A 476 -2.84 -11.79 -25.08
C ARG A 476 -4.10 -10.96 -24.81
N ASP A 477 -4.10 -9.68 -25.16
CA ASP A 477 -5.26 -8.80 -25.05
C ASP A 477 -6.40 -9.19 -26.00
N SER A 478 -6.06 -9.81 -27.13
CA SER A 478 -7.04 -10.32 -28.10
C SER A 478 -7.56 -11.73 -27.78
N GLY A 479 -7.02 -12.38 -26.76
CA GLY A 479 -7.42 -13.70 -26.25
C GLY A 479 -6.44 -14.85 -26.53
N TYR A 480 -5.28 -14.59 -27.12
CA TYR A 480 -4.25 -15.61 -27.38
C TYR A 480 -3.30 -15.74 -26.19
N LEU A 481 -3.74 -16.43 -25.15
CA LEU A 481 -3.07 -16.46 -23.84
C LEU A 481 -1.87 -17.42 -23.76
N ASP A 482 -1.62 -18.19 -24.82
CA ASP A 482 -0.50 -19.12 -24.94
C ASP A 482 0.54 -18.65 -25.98
N VAL A 483 0.40 -17.42 -26.49
CA VAL A 483 1.29 -16.89 -27.51
C VAL A 483 2.74 -16.95 -27.06
N ARG A 484 3.63 -17.39 -27.95
CA ARG A 484 5.08 -17.34 -27.75
C ARG A 484 5.69 -16.57 -28.90
N ILE A 485 6.52 -15.58 -28.56
CA ILE A 485 7.24 -14.77 -29.53
C ILE A 485 8.72 -14.94 -29.28
N THR A 486 9.46 -15.22 -30.35
CA THR A 486 10.91 -15.30 -30.37
C THR A 486 11.44 -14.21 -31.28
N THR A 487 12.50 -13.53 -30.84
CA THR A 487 13.12 -12.46 -31.62
C THR A 487 14.55 -12.85 -31.97
N GLN A 488 14.90 -12.69 -33.24
CA GLN A 488 16.24 -12.96 -33.75
C GLN A 488 16.69 -11.85 -34.71
N LEU A 489 17.92 -11.38 -34.55
CA LEU A 489 18.57 -10.51 -35.52
C LEU A 489 19.36 -11.34 -36.52
N LEU A 490 19.00 -11.21 -37.80
CA LEU A 490 19.70 -11.83 -38.91
C LEU A 490 20.63 -10.78 -39.54
N PHE A 491 21.91 -10.83 -39.18
CA PHE A 491 22.93 -9.93 -39.70
C PHE A 491 23.35 -10.34 -41.11
N ASP A 492 23.42 -9.38 -42.02
CA ASP A 492 23.90 -9.62 -43.38
C ASP A 492 25.45 -9.71 -43.37
N GLU A 493 26.03 -10.79 -43.91
CA GLU A 493 27.49 -10.94 -43.95
C GLU A 493 28.14 -9.81 -44.77
N GLY A 494 29.14 -9.15 -44.16
CA GLY A 494 29.90 -8.06 -44.79
C GLY A 494 29.11 -6.75 -44.99
N LYS A 495 27.92 -6.61 -44.40
CA LYS A 495 27.10 -5.38 -44.47
C LYS A 495 26.71 -4.91 -43.08
N ASP A 496 26.62 -3.59 -42.92
CA ASP A 496 26.11 -2.94 -41.70
C ASP A 496 24.57 -2.90 -41.68
N THR A 497 23.94 -4.00 -42.11
CA THR A 497 22.48 -4.15 -42.16
C THR A 497 22.02 -5.40 -41.44
N THR A 498 20.81 -5.35 -40.89
CA THR A 498 20.20 -6.47 -40.17
C THR A 498 18.70 -6.55 -40.44
N VAL A 499 18.15 -7.75 -40.26
CA VAL A 499 16.71 -8.02 -40.27
C VAL A 499 16.29 -8.47 -38.88
N ALA A 500 15.29 -7.79 -38.30
CA ALA A 500 14.65 -8.28 -37.08
C ALA A 500 13.53 -9.26 -37.47
N GLN A 501 13.66 -10.51 -37.07
CA GLN A 501 12.65 -11.53 -37.31
C GLN A 501 11.96 -11.90 -35.98
N PHE A 502 10.65 -11.69 -35.95
CA PHE A 502 9.76 -12.13 -34.88
C PHE A 502 9.06 -13.42 -35.31
N GLY A 503 9.40 -14.55 -34.68
CA GLY A 503 8.71 -15.82 -34.84
C GLY A 503 7.59 -15.95 -33.80
N ILE A 504 6.36 -16.17 -34.27
CA ILE A 504 5.14 -16.16 -33.46
C ILE A 504 4.50 -17.54 -33.50
N GLU A 505 4.25 -18.12 -32.34
CA GLU A 505 3.38 -19.28 -32.13
C GLU A 505 2.13 -18.79 -31.40
N GLU A 506 1.01 -18.62 -32.09
CA GLU A 506 -0.16 -17.90 -31.56
C GLU A 506 -0.93 -18.66 -30.49
N GLY A 507 -1.07 -19.98 -30.64
CA GLY A 507 -1.94 -20.82 -29.80
C GLY A 507 -3.44 -20.59 -30.05
N PRO A 508 -4.33 -21.22 -29.28
CA PRO A 508 -5.77 -21.05 -29.42
C PRO A 508 -6.24 -19.69 -28.87
N ARG A 509 -7.30 -19.15 -29.48
CA ARG A 509 -7.98 -17.95 -28.98
C ARG A 509 -9.03 -18.32 -27.94
N TYR A 510 -8.86 -17.84 -26.71
CA TYR A 510 -9.74 -18.12 -25.60
C TYR A 510 -10.95 -17.18 -25.52
N ARG A 511 -12.11 -17.75 -25.18
CA ARG A 511 -13.31 -17.03 -24.73
C ARG A 511 -13.59 -17.39 -23.28
N LEU A 512 -14.21 -16.48 -22.54
CA LEU A 512 -14.56 -16.69 -21.15
C LEU A 512 -15.64 -17.76 -21.01
N GLY A 513 -15.37 -18.77 -20.20
CA GLY A 513 -16.33 -19.81 -19.82
C GLY A 513 -16.94 -19.50 -18.45
N LYS A 514 -16.93 -20.49 -17.56
CA LYS A 514 -17.45 -20.35 -16.20
C LYS A 514 -16.53 -19.47 -15.37
N VAL A 515 -17.12 -18.52 -14.65
CA VAL A 515 -16.43 -17.67 -13.68
C VAL A 515 -16.96 -18.00 -12.28
N VAL A 516 -16.08 -18.52 -11.43
CA VAL A 516 -16.39 -18.97 -10.09
C VAL A 516 -15.70 -18.04 -9.09
N VAL A 517 -16.47 -17.47 -8.16
CA VAL A 517 -15.92 -16.70 -7.04
C VAL A 517 -15.81 -17.61 -5.82
N GLN A 518 -14.67 -17.54 -5.12
CA GLN A 518 -14.37 -18.28 -3.90
C GLN A 518 -13.79 -17.35 -2.82
N GLY A 519 -14.20 -17.54 -1.56
CA GLY A 519 -13.66 -16.82 -0.40
C GLY A 519 -14.51 -15.63 0.08
N ASN A 520 -15.64 -15.36 -0.58
CA ASN A 520 -16.70 -14.52 -0.02
C ASN A 520 -17.39 -15.26 1.14
N LEU A 521 -17.53 -14.58 2.28
CA LEU A 521 -18.19 -15.10 3.48
C LEU A 521 -19.39 -14.22 3.85
N LEU A 522 -19.15 -12.91 3.92
CA LEU A 522 -20.15 -11.90 4.27
C LEU A 522 -20.56 -11.06 3.06
N THR A 523 -19.71 -10.99 2.04
CA THR A 523 -19.94 -10.19 0.83
C THR A 523 -20.68 -11.00 -0.21
N ASP A 524 -21.74 -10.42 -0.76
CA ASP A 524 -22.50 -11.03 -1.85
C ASP A 524 -21.60 -11.15 -3.11
N PRO A 525 -21.53 -12.33 -3.76
CA PRO A 525 -20.78 -12.53 -5.01
C PRO A 525 -21.12 -11.52 -6.11
N VAL A 526 -22.33 -10.96 -6.13
CA VAL A 526 -22.72 -9.91 -7.08
C VAL A 526 -21.77 -8.71 -7.05
N VAL A 527 -21.13 -8.43 -5.90
CA VAL A 527 -20.17 -7.35 -5.74
C VAL A 527 -18.93 -7.56 -6.60
N VAL A 528 -18.51 -8.81 -6.82
CA VAL A 528 -17.37 -9.12 -7.69
C VAL A 528 -17.77 -8.95 -9.16
N PHE A 529 -18.91 -9.50 -9.55
CA PHE A 529 -19.35 -9.53 -10.94
C PHE A 529 -19.79 -8.17 -11.50
N ARG A 530 -20.27 -7.25 -10.66
CA ARG A 530 -20.75 -5.94 -11.12
C ARG A 530 -19.63 -4.94 -11.47
N GLU A 531 -18.39 -5.17 -11.01
CA GLU A 531 -17.32 -4.16 -11.13
C GLU A 531 -16.79 -4.00 -12.57
N VAL A 532 -16.69 -5.09 -13.34
CA VAL A 532 -16.33 -5.07 -14.76
C VAL A 532 -17.13 -6.16 -15.48
N GLY A 533 -17.63 -5.84 -16.68
CA GLY A 533 -18.42 -6.73 -17.51
C GLY A 533 -17.63 -7.91 -18.08
N ILE A 534 -17.17 -8.82 -17.22
CA ILE A 534 -16.76 -10.17 -17.60
C ILE A 534 -18.04 -10.98 -17.80
N ALA A 535 -18.35 -11.28 -19.05
CA ALA A 535 -19.49 -12.10 -19.43
C ALA A 535 -19.01 -13.39 -20.09
N GLU A 536 -19.69 -14.49 -19.81
CA GLU A 536 -19.48 -15.76 -20.50
C GLU A 536 -19.63 -15.57 -22.01
N GLY A 537 -18.71 -16.17 -22.77
CA GLY A 537 -18.62 -16.08 -24.23
C GLY A 537 -17.83 -14.88 -24.77
N SER A 538 -17.51 -13.88 -23.95
CA SER A 538 -16.68 -12.73 -24.39
C SER A 538 -15.19 -13.13 -24.57
N PRO A 539 -14.42 -12.42 -25.41
CA PRO A 539 -12.98 -12.68 -25.56
C PRO A 539 -12.24 -12.59 -24.22
N ALA A 540 -11.36 -13.55 -23.93
CA ALA A 540 -10.62 -13.61 -22.67
C ALA A 540 -9.29 -12.85 -22.75
N GLY A 541 -9.34 -11.52 -22.89
CA GLY A 541 -8.16 -10.66 -22.99
C GLY A 541 -7.45 -10.44 -21.65
N GLU A 542 -6.11 -10.48 -21.63
CA GLU A 542 -5.35 -10.27 -20.39
C GLU A 542 -5.57 -8.88 -19.77
N LYS A 543 -5.59 -7.83 -20.58
CA LYS A 543 -5.93 -6.47 -20.12
C LYS A 543 -7.30 -6.38 -19.45
N ASP A 544 -8.32 -7.08 -19.96
CA ASP A 544 -9.65 -7.07 -19.37
C ASP A 544 -9.69 -7.84 -18.05
N LEU A 545 -8.99 -8.97 -17.96
CA LEU A 545 -8.81 -9.73 -16.71
C LEU A 545 -8.10 -8.90 -15.63
N LEU A 546 -7.03 -8.19 -16.01
CA LEU A 546 -6.29 -7.31 -15.10
C LEU A 546 -7.16 -6.14 -14.64
N LYS A 547 -7.95 -5.55 -15.55
CA LYS A 547 -8.89 -4.48 -15.24
C LYS A 547 -9.95 -4.96 -14.25
N PHE A 548 -10.52 -6.15 -14.46
CA PHE A 548 -11.45 -6.77 -13.53
C PHE A 548 -10.81 -7.03 -12.16
N GLN A 549 -9.62 -7.63 -12.11
CA GLN A 549 -8.88 -7.86 -10.86
C GLN A 549 -8.69 -6.56 -10.07
N ARG A 550 -8.22 -5.49 -10.74
CA ARG A 550 -7.99 -4.18 -10.14
C ARG A 550 -9.28 -3.52 -9.69
N ALA A 551 -10.38 -3.66 -10.44
CA ALA A 551 -11.67 -3.09 -10.07
C ALA A 551 -12.24 -3.77 -8.81
N VAL A 552 -12.18 -5.10 -8.75
CA VAL A 552 -12.61 -5.88 -7.57
C VAL A 552 -11.74 -5.55 -6.36
N PHE A 553 -10.42 -5.49 -6.50
CA PHE A 553 -9.51 -5.07 -5.42
C PHE A 553 -9.78 -3.62 -4.98
N GLY A 554 -10.02 -2.73 -5.95
CA GLY A 554 -10.32 -1.32 -5.75
C GLY A 554 -11.63 -1.03 -5.00
N THR A 555 -12.49 -2.03 -4.79
CA THR A 555 -13.64 -1.90 -3.88
C THR A 555 -13.23 -1.68 -2.42
N GLY A 556 -12.01 -2.08 -2.05
CA GLY A 556 -11.53 -2.01 -0.67
C GLY A 556 -12.22 -3.00 0.28
N LEU A 557 -12.95 -3.98 -0.26
CA LEU A 557 -13.61 -5.07 0.47
C LEU A 557 -12.74 -6.33 0.61
N TYR A 558 -11.65 -6.41 -0.16
CA TYR A 558 -10.79 -7.58 -0.24
C TYR A 558 -9.33 -7.23 0.04
N LYS A 559 -8.63 -8.05 0.83
CA LYS A 559 -7.17 -7.97 1.06
C LYS A 559 -6.37 -8.53 -0.10
N SER A 560 -6.90 -9.56 -0.76
CA SER A 560 -6.29 -10.17 -1.93
C SER A 560 -7.37 -10.59 -2.93
N VAL A 561 -7.07 -10.41 -4.22
CA VAL A 561 -7.88 -10.87 -5.34
C VAL A 561 -6.92 -11.59 -6.29
N ARG A 562 -7.08 -12.90 -6.44
CA ARG A 562 -6.31 -13.73 -7.37
C ARG A 562 -7.24 -14.33 -8.40
N ILE A 563 -6.80 -14.33 -9.65
CA ILE A 563 -7.52 -14.95 -10.75
C ILE A 563 -6.72 -16.17 -11.20
N GLN A 564 -7.23 -17.36 -10.92
CA GLN A 564 -6.71 -18.58 -11.50
C GLN A 564 -7.34 -18.80 -12.88
N LYS A 565 -6.48 -19.02 -13.87
CA LYS A 565 -6.84 -19.21 -15.28
C LYS A 565 -6.88 -20.72 -15.57
N VAL A 566 -8.06 -21.32 -15.73
CA VAL A 566 -8.22 -22.73 -16.08
C VAL A 566 -8.47 -22.81 -17.59
N LYS A 567 -7.41 -23.11 -18.35
CA LYS A 567 -7.45 -23.16 -19.81
C LYS A 567 -7.98 -24.51 -20.30
N ARG A 568 -8.90 -24.49 -21.28
CA ARG A 568 -9.35 -25.64 -22.06
C ARG A 568 -8.98 -25.43 -23.54
N PRO A 569 -7.72 -25.70 -23.94
CA PRO A 569 -7.18 -25.33 -25.25
C PRO A 569 -7.97 -25.90 -26.44
N ALA A 570 -8.43 -27.16 -26.32
CA ALA A 570 -9.17 -27.84 -27.39
C ALA A 570 -10.54 -27.20 -27.68
N GLU A 571 -11.15 -26.56 -26.69
CA GLU A 571 -12.45 -25.88 -26.80
C GLU A 571 -12.30 -24.37 -27.04
N GLY A 572 -11.10 -23.81 -26.87
CA GLY A 572 -10.89 -22.36 -26.86
C GLY A 572 -11.61 -21.66 -25.71
N ILE A 573 -11.77 -22.33 -24.56
CA ILE A 573 -12.47 -21.78 -23.38
C ILE A 573 -11.49 -21.55 -22.24
N LEU A 574 -11.64 -20.41 -21.56
CA LEU A 574 -10.96 -20.06 -20.33
C LEU A 574 -11.97 -19.94 -19.20
N ASP A 575 -11.95 -20.89 -18.27
CA ASP A 575 -12.69 -20.75 -17.02
C ASP A 575 -11.84 -19.97 -16.01
N LEU A 576 -12.49 -19.19 -15.15
CA LEU A 576 -11.83 -18.35 -14.15
C LEU A 576 -12.26 -18.77 -12.75
N VAL A 577 -11.29 -18.96 -11.86
CA VAL A 577 -11.53 -19.05 -10.42
C VAL A 577 -10.99 -17.78 -9.76
N VAL A 578 -11.91 -16.93 -9.32
CA VAL A 578 -11.63 -15.66 -8.65
C VAL A 578 -11.58 -15.94 -7.15
N GLU A 579 -10.37 -16.09 -6.62
CA GLU A 579 -10.14 -16.23 -5.19
C GLU A 579 -10.05 -14.85 -4.55
N VAL A 580 -10.90 -14.60 -3.58
CA VAL A 580 -10.90 -13.37 -2.81
C VAL A 580 -10.68 -13.67 -1.33
N GLU A 581 -9.95 -12.79 -0.65
CA GLU A 581 -9.84 -12.81 0.81
C GLU A 581 -10.49 -11.53 1.34
N GLU A 582 -11.63 -11.66 2.00
CA GLU A 582 -12.35 -10.53 2.60
C GLU A 582 -11.49 -9.77 3.61
N THR A 583 -11.55 -8.44 3.56
CA THR A 583 -10.90 -7.60 4.57
C THR A 583 -11.81 -7.36 5.76
N PHE A 584 -11.23 -6.84 6.84
CA PHE A 584 -12.04 -6.37 7.95
C PHE A 584 -12.79 -5.12 7.53
N PHE A 585 -14.12 -5.20 7.47
CA PHE A 585 -14.97 -4.15 6.91
C PHE A 585 -15.18 -2.96 7.85
N PHE A 586 -14.67 -3.01 9.08
CA PHE A 586 -14.85 -1.96 10.09
C PHE A 586 -13.54 -1.22 10.36
N GLU A 587 -13.58 0.11 10.35
CA GLU A 587 -12.41 0.96 10.54
C GLU A 587 -12.71 1.95 11.66
N ILE A 588 -11.76 2.10 12.60
CA ILE A 588 -11.79 3.16 13.60
C ILE A 588 -10.64 4.11 13.26
N GLU A 589 -10.96 5.39 13.15
CA GLU A 589 -9.99 6.47 13.01
C GLU A 589 -10.08 7.40 14.21
N PHE A 590 -8.95 7.94 14.64
CA PHE A 590 -8.92 8.99 15.63
C PHE A 590 -7.70 9.87 15.39
N GLY A 591 -7.80 11.13 15.79
CA GLY A 591 -6.71 12.07 15.63
C GLY A 591 -6.83 13.19 16.65
N ALA A 592 -5.71 13.80 16.96
CA ALA A 592 -5.61 14.96 17.83
C ALA A 592 -4.63 15.96 17.22
N GLY A 593 -4.82 17.23 17.53
CA GLY A 593 -3.97 18.30 17.05
C GLY A 593 -4.20 19.60 17.81
N TYR A 594 -3.42 20.60 17.45
CA TYR A 594 -3.58 21.96 17.96
C TYR A 594 -3.33 22.93 16.81
N GLY A 595 -4.10 24.00 16.76
CA GLY A 595 -3.89 25.12 15.83
C GLY A 595 -4.17 26.45 16.51
N THR A 596 -3.48 27.51 16.10
CA THR A 596 -3.78 28.87 16.58
C THR A 596 -5.19 29.33 16.21
N ASP A 597 -5.73 28.80 15.11
CA ASP A 597 -7.08 29.04 14.60
C ASP A 597 -8.16 28.29 15.38
N THR A 598 -7.93 27.00 15.67
CA THR A 598 -8.94 26.09 16.25
C THR A 598 -8.75 25.76 17.73
N GLY A 599 -7.59 26.09 18.29
CA GLY A 599 -7.15 25.56 19.59
C GLY A 599 -6.85 24.07 19.55
N VAL A 600 -6.95 23.42 20.72
CA VAL A 600 -6.92 21.94 20.84
C VAL A 600 -8.08 21.36 20.04
N ARG A 601 -7.80 20.34 19.24
CA ARG A 601 -8.78 19.65 18.41
C ARG A 601 -8.54 18.14 18.38
N GLY A 602 -9.59 17.39 18.11
CA GLY A 602 -9.51 15.96 17.87
C GLY A 602 -10.75 15.42 17.20
N PHE A 603 -10.67 14.19 16.73
CA PHE A 603 -11.81 13.48 16.16
C PHE A 603 -11.74 12.00 16.49
N VAL A 604 -12.90 11.36 16.46
CA VAL A 604 -13.07 9.90 16.44
C VAL A 604 -14.06 9.58 15.34
N GLY A 605 -13.72 8.60 14.51
CA GLY A 605 -14.57 8.13 13.42
C GLY A 605 -14.64 6.61 13.41
N ALA A 606 -15.78 6.09 12.96
CA ALA A 606 -16.02 4.69 12.72
C ALA A 606 -16.64 4.52 11.33
N LYS A 607 -16.16 3.57 10.55
CA LYS A 607 -16.67 3.28 9.20
C LYS A 607 -16.88 1.80 9.04
N ASN A 608 -18.08 1.39 8.62
CA ASN A 608 -18.32 0.07 8.07
C ASN A 608 -18.38 0.19 6.55
N ARG A 609 -17.52 -0.53 5.82
CA ARG A 609 -17.43 -0.56 4.36
C ARG A 609 -18.45 -1.49 3.69
N ASN A 610 -19.07 -2.39 4.46
CA ASN A 610 -19.92 -3.44 3.93
C ASN A 610 -21.10 -3.75 4.88
N LEU A 611 -22.02 -2.80 5.01
CA LEU A 611 -23.14 -2.86 5.97
C LEU A 611 -24.03 -4.09 5.80
N ASP A 612 -24.30 -4.50 4.56
CA ASP A 612 -25.30 -5.50 4.19
C ASP A 612 -24.75 -6.56 3.23
N GLY A 613 -23.42 -6.69 3.13
CA GLY A 613 -22.77 -7.59 2.20
C GLY A 613 -22.71 -7.07 0.76
N LYS A 614 -23.30 -5.92 0.44
CA LYS A 614 -23.38 -5.39 -0.94
C LYS A 614 -22.41 -4.25 -1.22
N GLY A 615 -21.42 -4.02 -0.34
CA GLY A 615 -20.43 -2.95 -0.46
C GLY A 615 -20.96 -1.55 -0.14
N ARG A 616 -22.13 -1.45 0.51
CA ARG A 616 -22.64 -0.18 1.03
C ARG A 616 -21.87 0.21 2.27
N SER A 617 -21.44 1.47 2.34
CA SER A 617 -20.66 1.95 3.47
C SER A 617 -21.43 2.94 4.33
N PHE A 618 -21.30 2.84 5.64
CA PHE A 618 -21.73 3.88 6.57
C PHE A 618 -20.52 4.34 7.38
N SER A 619 -20.35 5.64 7.50
CA SER A 619 -19.36 6.25 8.38
C SER A 619 -20.01 7.22 9.33
N SER A 620 -19.46 7.29 10.54
CA SER A 620 -19.81 8.26 11.56
C SER A 620 -18.54 8.90 12.07
N ARG A 621 -18.50 10.22 12.17
CA ARG A 621 -17.35 10.98 12.63
C ARG A 621 -17.78 12.07 13.58
N VAL A 622 -17.14 12.13 14.74
CA VAL A 622 -17.27 13.20 15.72
C VAL A 622 -15.96 13.96 15.75
N SER A 623 -16.00 15.26 15.48
CA SER A 623 -14.85 16.17 15.55
C SER A 623 -15.14 17.25 16.59
N ALA A 624 -14.20 17.52 17.48
CA ALA A 624 -14.33 18.53 18.51
C ALA A 624 -13.05 19.37 18.56
N SER A 625 -13.22 20.69 18.63
CA SER A 625 -12.18 21.67 18.86
C SER A 625 -12.66 22.72 19.86
N GLN A 626 -11.80 23.65 20.25
CA GLN A 626 -12.20 24.72 21.17
C GLN A 626 -13.27 25.66 20.56
N LYS A 627 -13.36 25.74 19.23
CA LYS A 627 -14.29 26.64 18.53
C LYS A 627 -15.38 25.94 17.72
N GLU A 628 -15.27 24.63 17.51
CA GLU A 628 -16.17 23.89 16.63
C GLU A 628 -16.38 22.46 17.12
N GLN A 629 -17.64 22.04 17.16
CA GLN A 629 -18.05 20.65 17.37
C GLN A 629 -18.89 20.20 16.17
N LYS A 630 -18.57 19.03 15.61
CA LYS A 630 -19.20 18.52 14.40
C LYS A 630 -19.42 17.02 14.47
N TYR A 631 -20.64 16.59 14.18
CA TYR A 631 -21.06 15.19 14.11
C TYR A 631 -21.53 14.92 12.69
N ILE A 632 -20.98 13.90 12.04
CA ILE A 632 -21.28 13.56 10.65
C ILE A 632 -21.65 12.08 10.59
N GLY A 633 -22.76 11.75 9.95
CA GLY A 633 -23.10 10.41 9.48
C GLY A 633 -23.18 10.41 7.96
N ASP A 634 -22.62 9.41 7.29
CA ASP A 634 -22.55 9.34 5.83
C ASP A 634 -22.79 7.91 5.37
N LEU A 635 -23.85 7.72 4.57
CA LEU A 635 -24.22 6.45 3.93
C LEU A 635 -23.90 6.55 2.43
N ARG A 636 -23.23 5.53 1.88
CA ARG A 636 -22.85 5.45 0.46
C ARG A 636 -23.34 4.15 -0.19
N GLU A 637 -23.95 4.28 -1.36
CA GLU A 637 -24.31 3.23 -2.29
C GLU A 637 -23.46 3.38 -3.56
N PRO A 638 -22.43 2.54 -3.78
CA PRO A 638 -21.52 2.71 -4.92
C PRO A 638 -22.16 2.56 -6.31
N TRP A 639 -23.35 1.93 -6.41
CA TRP A 639 -24.02 1.65 -7.68
C TRP A 639 -25.51 2.06 -7.66
N ILE A 640 -25.82 3.33 -7.41
CA ILE A 640 -27.21 3.79 -7.18
C ILE A 640 -28.16 3.54 -8.36
N PHE A 641 -27.63 3.51 -9.59
CA PHE A 641 -28.38 3.23 -10.82
C PHE A 641 -28.11 1.84 -11.43
N GLY A 642 -27.21 1.05 -10.83
CA GLY A 642 -26.87 -0.31 -11.31
C GLY A 642 -26.33 -0.39 -12.75
N ASN A 643 -25.79 0.71 -13.29
CA ASN A 643 -25.32 0.78 -14.69
C ASN A 643 -23.80 0.94 -14.78
N ARG A 644 -23.24 0.74 -15.98
CA ARG A 644 -21.78 0.74 -16.25
C ARG A 644 -21.03 2.03 -15.88
N TRP A 645 -21.73 3.13 -15.62
CA TRP A 645 -21.12 4.43 -15.31
C TRP A 645 -20.74 4.59 -13.83
N LYS A 646 -21.16 3.63 -12.96
CA LYS A 646 -20.79 3.58 -11.54
C LYS A 646 -21.02 4.89 -10.80
N TRP A 647 -22.26 5.39 -10.86
CA TRP A 647 -22.69 6.52 -10.05
C TRP A 647 -22.86 6.09 -8.59
N GLU A 648 -22.22 6.83 -7.70
CA GLU A 648 -22.34 6.66 -6.25
C GLU A 648 -23.48 7.54 -5.71
N GLY A 649 -24.42 6.93 -5.00
CA GLY A 649 -25.42 7.63 -4.21
C GLY A 649 -24.91 7.87 -2.79
N GLY A 650 -25.11 9.06 -2.25
CA GLY A 650 -24.73 9.42 -0.89
C GLY A 650 -25.85 10.08 -0.11
N LEU A 651 -25.98 9.74 1.17
CA LEU A 651 -26.84 10.43 2.13
C LEU A 651 -26.00 10.82 3.34
N THR A 652 -25.71 12.10 3.47
CA THR A 652 -24.90 12.66 4.56
C THR A 652 -25.81 13.45 5.49
N ALA A 653 -25.74 13.22 6.78
CA ALA A 653 -26.36 14.05 7.80
C ALA A 653 -25.28 14.62 8.71
N TYR A 654 -25.36 15.91 9.06
CA TYR A 654 -24.43 16.48 10.04
C TYR A 654 -25.10 17.51 10.95
N TYR A 655 -24.60 17.56 12.19
CA TYR A 655 -24.87 18.62 13.15
C TYR A 655 -23.55 19.33 13.46
N GLN A 656 -23.58 20.66 13.50
CA GLN A 656 -22.42 21.49 13.77
C GLN A 656 -22.78 22.62 14.72
N GLU A 657 -21.92 22.87 15.69
CA GLU A 657 -21.93 24.06 16.53
C GLU A 657 -20.56 24.74 16.41
N ALA A 658 -20.55 25.98 15.97
CA ALA A 658 -19.32 26.73 15.66
C ALA A 658 -19.37 28.15 16.23
N GLU A 659 -18.29 28.54 16.89
CA GLU A 659 -18.05 29.90 17.37
C GLU A 659 -17.15 30.63 16.37
N ARG A 660 -17.68 31.70 15.77
CA ARG A 660 -16.94 32.60 14.87
C ARG A 660 -16.74 33.96 15.52
N ILE A 661 -15.94 34.80 14.90
CA ILE A 661 -15.62 36.13 15.44
C ILE A 661 -16.86 37.02 15.48
N SER A 662 -17.68 36.99 14.43
CA SER A 662 -18.84 37.88 14.30
C SER A 662 -20.18 37.25 14.68
N PHE A 663 -20.26 35.93 14.83
CA PHE A 663 -21.47 35.20 15.23
C PHE A 663 -21.17 33.78 15.69
N SER A 664 -22.12 33.14 16.34
CA SER A 664 -22.14 31.70 16.61
C SER A 664 -23.22 31.02 15.77
N LEU A 665 -22.98 29.78 15.35
CA LEU A 665 -23.87 29.01 14.46
C LEU A 665 -24.15 27.62 15.02
N ARG A 666 -25.43 27.25 15.06
CA ARG A 666 -25.88 25.86 15.13
C ARG A 666 -26.51 25.47 13.81
N LYS A 667 -26.04 24.38 13.20
CA LYS A 667 -26.53 23.90 11.91
C LYS A 667 -26.81 22.41 11.95
N ALA A 668 -28.02 22.02 11.57
CA ALA A 668 -28.38 20.63 11.29
C ALA A 668 -28.68 20.49 9.80
N SER A 669 -28.10 19.50 9.12
CA SER A 669 -28.20 19.38 7.66
C SER A 669 -28.29 17.92 7.21
N ILE A 670 -29.07 17.70 6.15
CA ILE A 670 -29.15 16.45 5.40
C ILE A 670 -28.82 16.77 3.94
N ILE A 671 -27.93 15.99 3.34
CA ILE A 671 -27.47 16.11 1.97
C ILE A 671 -27.69 14.78 1.25
N ALA A 672 -28.56 14.78 0.25
CA ALA A 672 -28.63 13.70 -0.73
C ALA A 672 -27.69 14.04 -1.89
N SER A 673 -26.90 13.08 -2.36
CA SER A 673 -25.92 13.31 -3.43
C SER A 673 -25.83 12.16 -4.42
N ILE A 674 -25.49 12.51 -5.66
CA ILE A 674 -25.11 11.57 -6.71
C ILE A 674 -23.74 12.03 -7.22
N THR A 675 -22.75 11.16 -7.13
CA THR A 675 -21.35 11.46 -7.45
C THR A 675 -20.84 10.51 -8.51
N GLN A 676 -20.17 11.05 -9.51
CA GLN A 676 -19.36 10.28 -10.45
C GLN A 676 -17.90 10.64 -10.26
N THR A 677 -17.07 9.63 -10.06
CA THR A 677 -15.62 9.77 -9.98
C THR A 677 -15.03 9.56 -11.38
N PHE A 678 -14.23 10.50 -11.83
CA PHE A 678 -13.47 10.46 -13.07
C PHE A 678 -11.99 10.43 -12.68
N PHE A 679 -11.17 9.59 -13.30
CA PHE A 679 -9.79 9.34 -12.84
C PHE A 679 -9.77 8.86 -11.36
N GLU A 680 -8.60 8.72 -10.74
CA GLU A 680 -8.52 8.13 -9.38
C GLU A 680 -9.06 9.04 -8.27
N ARG A 681 -9.00 10.37 -8.45
CA ARG A 681 -9.27 11.37 -7.39
C ARG A 681 -10.10 12.58 -7.85
N SER A 682 -10.65 12.56 -9.07
CA SER A 682 -11.47 13.67 -9.58
C SER A 682 -12.95 13.27 -9.60
N SER A 683 -13.87 14.21 -9.39
CA SER A 683 -15.30 13.88 -9.27
C SER A 683 -16.21 15.02 -9.70
N LEU A 684 -17.43 14.66 -10.09
CA LEU A 684 -18.57 15.55 -10.24
C LEU A 684 -19.68 15.05 -9.33
N SER A 685 -20.15 15.91 -8.44
CA SER A 685 -21.22 15.62 -7.49
C SER A 685 -22.38 16.59 -7.68
N PHE A 686 -23.58 16.06 -7.79
CA PHE A 686 -24.83 16.80 -7.68
C PHE A 686 -25.42 16.53 -6.31
N GLN A 687 -25.74 17.57 -5.57
CA GLN A 687 -26.21 17.46 -4.19
C GLN A 687 -27.47 18.29 -3.98
N TYR A 688 -28.35 17.78 -3.13
CA TYR A 688 -29.50 18.48 -2.60
C TYR A 688 -29.35 18.55 -1.09
N GLU A 689 -29.14 19.75 -0.56
CA GLU A 689 -28.95 20.03 0.85
C GLU A 689 -30.20 20.67 1.43
N VAL A 690 -30.68 20.14 2.56
CA VAL A 690 -31.67 20.81 3.40
C VAL A 690 -31.02 21.02 4.76
N SER A 691 -31.04 22.23 5.27
CA SER A 691 -30.48 22.57 6.57
C SER A 691 -31.37 23.50 7.37
N ARG A 692 -31.21 23.42 8.70
CA ARG A 692 -31.75 24.38 9.66
C ARG A 692 -30.59 25.07 10.34
N ASP A 693 -30.48 26.37 10.10
CA ASP A 693 -29.36 27.20 10.51
C ASP A 693 -29.87 28.18 11.59
N HIS A 694 -29.26 28.18 12.77
CA HIS A 694 -29.58 29.10 13.86
C HIS A 694 -28.36 29.94 14.21
N VAL A 695 -28.47 31.24 13.94
CA VAL A 695 -27.43 32.24 14.20
C VAL A 695 -27.72 32.93 15.54
N PHE A 696 -26.70 33.10 16.38
CA PHE A 696 -26.79 33.74 17.69
C PHE A 696 -25.46 34.40 18.08
N ASN A 697 -25.43 35.16 19.18
CA ASN A 697 -24.24 35.89 19.64
C ASN A 697 -23.58 36.74 18.54
N VAL A 698 -24.38 37.53 17.82
CA VAL A 698 -23.90 38.34 16.70
C VAL A 698 -23.23 39.62 17.21
N ALA A 699 -22.11 40.00 16.58
CA ALA A 699 -21.37 41.23 16.87
C ALA A 699 -22.21 42.50 16.71
N ALA A 700 -21.93 43.51 17.53
CA ALA A 700 -22.69 44.76 17.54
C ALA A 700 -22.46 45.55 16.25
N GLY A 701 -23.53 45.91 15.54
CA GLY A 701 -23.45 46.63 14.27
C GLY A 701 -23.16 45.73 13.06
N ALA A 702 -23.26 44.41 13.19
CA ALA A 702 -23.30 43.52 12.05
C ALA A 702 -24.52 43.81 11.15
N ILE A 703 -24.32 43.84 9.83
CA ILE A 703 -25.41 43.95 8.86
C ILE A 703 -26.04 42.57 8.73
N LEU A 704 -27.25 42.42 9.27
CA LEU A 704 -27.99 41.16 9.29
C LEU A 704 -29.16 41.18 8.31
N SER A 705 -29.40 40.03 7.69
CA SER A 705 -30.65 39.70 7.02
C SER A 705 -31.75 39.38 8.04
N PRO A 706 -33.04 39.52 7.70
CA PRO A 706 -34.14 39.07 8.57
C PRO A 706 -33.98 37.61 9.01
N GLU A 707 -33.42 36.76 8.15
CA GLU A 707 -33.24 35.33 8.39
C GLU A 707 -32.07 35.01 9.35
N ASP A 708 -31.21 36.00 9.65
CA ASP A 708 -30.22 35.91 10.72
C ASP A 708 -30.85 36.09 12.12
N GLN A 709 -32.08 36.63 12.21
CA GLN A 709 -32.80 36.85 13.46
C GLN A 709 -33.61 35.61 13.86
N GLY A 710 -32.94 34.48 14.11
CA GLY A 710 -33.57 33.25 14.56
C GLY A 710 -33.04 31.99 13.89
N SER A 711 -33.92 31.06 13.56
CA SER A 711 -33.59 29.86 12.77
C SER A 711 -34.14 30.01 11.36
N ALA A 712 -33.32 29.69 10.35
CA ALA A 712 -33.75 29.65 8.96
C ALA A 712 -33.63 28.23 8.38
N ASN A 713 -34.62 27.81 7.61
CA ASN A 713 -34.54 26.58 6.83
C ASN A 713 -34.00 26.92 5.43
N ILE A 714 -32.87 26.32 5.07
CA ILE A 714 -32.20 26.56 3.79
C ILE A 714 -32.22 25.26 2.98
N ALA A 715 -32.78 25.31 1.77
CA ALA A 715 -32.75 24.21 0.83
C ALA A 715 -32.02 24.62 -0.46
N ALA A 716 -30.99 23.87 -0.84
CA ALA A 716 -30.12 24.24 -1.94
C ALA A 716 -29.72 23.07 -2.83
N VAL A 717 -29.71 23.30 -4.14
CA VAL A 717 -29.08 22.41 -5.13
C VAL A 717 -27.63 22.85 -5.31
N ARG A 718 -26.70 21.91 -5.20
CA ARG A 718 -25.25 22.15 -5.27
C ARG A 718 -24.62 21.27 -6.34
N THR A 719 -23.77 21.86 -7.17
CA THR A 719 -22.91 21.13 -8.10
C THR A 719 -21.47 21.34 -7.67
N LEU A 720 -20.76 20.27 -7.38
CA LEU A 720 -19.36 20.27 -6.97
C LEU A 720 -18.53 19.53 -8.01
N ALA A 721 -17.54 20.20 -8.58
CA ALA A 721 -16.54 19.59 -9.45
C ALA A 721 -15.18 19.64 -8.76
N VAL A 722 -14.47 18.51 -8.73
CA VAL A 722 -13.11 18.38 -8.19
C VAL A 722 -12.23 17.72 -9.25
N LEU A 723 -11.11 18.36 -9.58
CA LEU A 723 -10.05 17.82 -10.43
C LEU A 723 -8.75 17.78 -9.62
N ASP A 724 -8.40 16.59 -9.13
CA ASP A 724 -7.16 16.35 -8.40
C ASP A 724 -6.17 15.56 -9.26
N LEU A 725 -5.14 16.27 -9.73
CA LEU A 725 -4.07 15.78 -10.58
C LEU A 725 -2.70 15.85 -9.86
N ARG A 726 -2.70 15.94 -8.53
CA ARG A 726 -1.48 16.00 -7.72
C ARG A 726 -0.79 14.63 -7.67
N ASP A 727 0.53 14.64 -7.72
CA ASP A 727 1.36 13.47 -7.47
C ASP A 727 1.08 12.87 -6.08
N ASP A 728 1.12 13.70 -5.04
CA ASP A 728 0.86 13.33 -3.64
C ASP A 728 -0.20 14.28 -3.03
N PRO A 729 -1.33 13.78 -2.47
CA PRO A 729 -2.34 14.62 -1.83
C PRO A 729 -1.85 15.39 -0.58
N PHE A 730 -0.87 14.85 0.14
CA PHE A 730 -0.39 15.32 1.43
C PHE A 730 0.85 16.21 1.31
N ASN A 731 1.78 15.86 0.42
CA ASN A 731 2.97 16.67 0.13
C ASN A 731 3.22 16.83 -1.38
N PRO A 732 2.30 17.49 -2.10
CA PRO A 732 2.38 17.63 -3.56
C PRO A 732 3.62 18.39 -4.01
N ARG A 733 4.29 17.86 -5.03
CA ARG A 733 5.45 18.49 -5.69
C ARG A 733 5.17 18.82 -7.16
N HIS A 734 4.25 18.11 -7.78
CA HIS A 734 3.88 18.28 -9.17
C HIS A 734 2.37 18.10 -9.37
N GLY A 735 1.79 18.86 -10.31
CA GLY A 735 0.40 18.75 -10.71
C GLY A 735 -0.48 19.88 -10.17
N SER A 736 -1.78 19.63 -10.07
CA SER A 736 -2.75 20.66 -9.70
C SER A 736 -3.95 20.10 -8.93
N PHE A 737 -4.53 20.92 -8.06
CA PHE A 737 -5.83 20.68 -7.42
C PHE A 737 -6.78 21.82 -7.82
N ASN A 738 -7.89 21.49 -8.45
CA ASN A 738 -8.90 22.46 -8.86
C ASN A 738 -10.26 22.01 -8.33
N SER A 739 -11.02 22.94 -7.75
CA SER A 739 -12.39 22.66 -7.32
C SER A 739 -13.31 23.84 -7.60
N GLY A 740 -14.57 23.55 -7.86
CA GLY A 740 -15.61 24.53 -8.09
C GLY A 740 -16.93 24.07 -7.51
N THR A 741 -17.64 24.99 -6.84
CA THR A 741 -18.98 24.75 -6.30
C THR A 741 -19.93 25.81 -6.82
N ALA A 742 -21.07 25.38 -7.35
CA ALA A 742 -22.23 26.22 -7.61
C ALA A 742 -23.37 25.79 -6.69
N GLU A 743 -23.94 26.71 -5.93
CA GLU A 743 -25.01 26.49 -4.96
C GLU A 743 -26.15 27.45 -5.26
N LEU A 744 -27.37 26.91 -5.42
CA LEU A 744 -28.59 27.66 -5.67
C LEU A 744 -29.60 27.30 -4.58
N ALA A 745 -29.86 28.25 -3.69
CA ALA A 745 -30.95 28.16 -2.72
C ALA A 745 -32.18 28.88 -3.28
N SER A 746 -33.34 28.24 -3.22
CA SER A 746 -34.58 28.85 -3.69
C SER A 746 -35.81 28.34 -2.94
N TYR A 747 -36.84 29.16 -2.80
CA TYR A 747 -38.15 28.76 -2.28
C TYR A 747 -38.78 27.61 -3.08
N TYR A 748 -38.45 27.44 -4.37
CA TYR A 748 -38.91 26.28 -5.16
C TYR A 748 -38.35 24.95 -4.64
N PHE A 749 -37.25 25.02 -3.91
CA PHE A 749 -36.62 23.88 -3.24
C PHE A 749 -37.03 23.79 -1.77
N GLY A 750 -37.90 24.69 -1.27
CA GLY A 750 -38.28 24.75 0.14
C GLY A 750 -37.31 25.55 1.02
N SER A 751 -36.52 26.45 0.43
CA SER A 751 -35.67 27.40 1.17
C SER A 751 -36.45 28.62 1.62
N GLU A 752 -36.12 29.17 2.79
CA GLU A 752 -36.62 30.47 3.25
C GLU A 752 -35.79 31.64 2.69
N VAL A 753 -34.60 31.34 2.13
CA VAL A 753 -33.70 32.31 1.50
C VAL A 753 -33.42 31.96 0.05
N ASP A 754 -33.38 32.99 -0.81
CA ASP A 754 -33.11 32.89 -2.24
C ASP A 754 -31.74 33.50 -2.54
N TYR A 755 -30.79 32.68 -3.01
CA TYR A 755 -29.46 33.16 -3.45
C TYR A 755 -28.80 32.17 -4.40
N TYR A 756 -27.81 32.66 -5.15
CA TYR A 756 -26.83 31.79 -5.78
C TYR A 756 -25.42 32.12 -5.30
N LYS A 757 -24.60 31.07 -5.13
CA LYS A 757 -23.24 31.15 -4.63
C LYS A 757 -22.32 30.33 -5.52
N LEU A 758 -21.24 30.95 -5.97
CA LEU A 758 -20.16 30.34 -6.73
C LEU A 758 -18.87 30.43 -5.92
N THR A 759 -18.14 29.32 -5.82
CA THR A 759 -16.80 29.30 -5.21
C THR A 759 -15.87 28.48 -6.07
N GLY A 760 -14.62 28.93 -6.22
CA GLY A 760 -13.59 28.20 -6.95
C GLY A 760 -12.26 28.22 -6.21
N GLN A 761 -11.50 27.13 -6.33
CA GLN A 761 -10.11 27.03 -5.88
C GLN A 761 -9.26 26.41 -6.99
N SER A 762 -8.05 26.93 -7.15
CA SER A 762 -7.05 26.36 -8.06
C SER A 762 -5.67 26.46 -7.42
N SER A 763 -5.01 25.32 -7.21
CA SER A 763 -3.67 25.20 -6.64
C SER A 763 -2.76 24.45 -7.60
N TRP A 764 -1.60 25.01 -7.92
CA TRP A 764 -0.62 24.48 -8.88
C TRP A 764 0.74 24.28 -8.21
N TYR A 765 1.39 23.17 -8.54
CA TYR A 765 2.65 22.73 -7.94
C TYR A 765 3.70 22.50 -9.04
N PHE A 766 4.77 23.28 -8.99
CA PHE A 766 5.83 23.26 -10.00
C PHE A 766 7.16 22.84 -9.36
N PRO A 767 7.78 21.74 -9.82
CA PRO A 767 9.15 21.43 -9.44
C PRO A 767 10.10 22.37 -10.19
N VAL A 768 10.85 23.21 -9.46
CA VAL A 768 11.77 24.19 -10.08
C VAL A 768 13.21 23.66 -10.11
N LEU A 769 13.68 23.10 -8.99
CA LEU A 769 14.99 22.46 -8.81
C LEU A 769 14.77 21.06 -8.20
N ARG A 770 15.77 20.17 -8.23
CA ARG A 770 15.65 18.74 -7.87
C ARG A 770 14.66 18.43 -6.73
N LYS A 771 14.76 19.09 -5.58
CA LYS A 771 13.89 18.85 -4.41
C LYS A 771 12.88 19.97 -4.08
N ASN A 772 12.97 21.14 -4.70
CA ASN A 772 12.17 22.32 -4.33
C ASN A 772 10.81 22.34 -5.05
N THR A 773 9.82 23.00 -4.46
CA THR A 773 8.47 23.13 -5.05
C THR A 773 8.00 24.58 -4.97
N PHE A 774 7.60 25.14 -6.10
CA PHE A 774 6.89 26.42 -6.16
C PHE A 774 5.38 26.17 -6.26
N VAL A 775 4.61 26.87 -5.44
CA VAL A 775 3.17 26.68 -5.26
C VAL A 775 2.46 27.98 -5.54
N VAL A 776 1.41 27.92 -6.35
CA VAL A 776 0.51 29.05 -6.58
C VAL A 776 -0.91 28.57 -6.32
N SER A 777 -1.64 29.26 -5.46
CA SER A 777 -3.00 28.91 -5.09
C SER A 777 -3.90 30.14 -5.12
N GLY A 778 -5.07 30.01 -5.72
CA GLY A 778 -6.10 31.05 -5.77
C GLY A 778 -7.45 30.52 -5.30
N ARG A 779 -8.20 31.34 -4.56
CA ARG A 779 -9.60 31.11 -4.20
C ARG A 779 -10.43 32.33 -4.58
N GLY A 780 -11.59 32.09 -5.19
CA GLY A 780 -12.55 33.11 -5.55
C GLY A 780 -13.94 32.74 -5.06
N GLY A 781 -14.71 33.73 -4.62
CA GLY A 781 -16.06 33.52 -4.14
C GLY A 781 -16.97 34.66 -4.55
N TYR A 782 -18.19 34.30 -4.93
CA TYR A 782 -19.26 35.22 -5.27
C TYR A 782 -20.59 34.67 -4.78
N ILE A 783 -21.35 35.45 -4.02
CA ILE A 783 -22.73 35.14 -3.64
C ILE A 783 -23.60 36.36 -3.96
N ARG A 784 -24.82 36.12 -4.41
CA ARG A 784 -25.78 37.18 -4.66
C ARG A 784 -27.16 36.74 -4.17
N PRO A 785 -27.87 37.59 -3.40
CA PRO A 785 -29.24 37.30 -3.06
C PRO A 785 -30.13 37.43 -4.31
N LEU A 786 -31.21 36.68 -4.34
CA LEU A 786 -32.20 36.67 -5.42
C LEU A 786 -33.56 37.08 -4.87
N ARG A 787 -34.39 37.68 -5.74
CA ARG A 787 -35.79 38.04 -5.45
C ARG A 787 -35.94 38.89 -4.17
N ASP A 788 -36.73 38.41 -3.21
CA ASP A 788 -37.17 39.12 -2.02
C ASP A 788 -36.16 39.03 -0.86
N THR A 789 -35.10 38.21 -1.00
CA THR A 789 -33.99 38.20 -0.04
C THR A 789 -33.20 39.51 -0.19
N VAL A 790 -33.30 40.38 0.83
CA VAL A 790 -32.71 41.72 0.81
C VAL A 790 -31.19 41.66 0.95
N GLU A 791 -30.69 40.79 1.83
CA GLU A 791 -29.29 40.70 2.20
C GLU A 791 -28.88 39.23 2.34
N VAL A 792 -27.63 38.90 2.03
CA VAL A 792 -27.12 37.54 2.19
C VAL A 792 -26.96 37.22 3.69
N PRO A 793 -27.51 36.09 4.19
CA PRO A 793 -27.32 35.68 5.57
C PRO A 793 -25.85 35.60 5.98
N ILE A 794 -25.52 36.05 7.18
CA ILE A 794 -24.11 36.25 7.60
C ILE A 794 -23.31 34.93 7.57
N GLN A 795 -23.95 33.81 7.90
CA GLN A 795 -23.37 32.47 7.85
C GLN A 795 -23.05 31.97 6.44
N LYS A 796 -23.57 32.64 5.40
CA LYS A 796 -23.28 32.34 3.98
C LYS A 796 -22.24 33.26 3.36
N ARG A 797 -21.85 34.35 4.03
CA ARG A 797 -20.81 35.29 3.57
C ARG A 797 -19.41 34.67 3.59
N PHE A 798 -18.49 35.35 2.92
CA PHE A 798 -17.06 35.00 2.88
C PHE A 798 -16.28 35.77 3.95
N PHE A 799 -15.29 35.09 4.54
CA PHE A 799 -14.37 35.64 5.52
C PHE A 799 -12.94 35.23 5.14
N LEU A 800 -11.99 36.15 5.28
CA LEU A 800 -10.56 35.91 5.03
C LEU A 800 -9.72 36.43 6.20
N GLY A 801 -8.45 36.02 6.23
CA GLY A 801 -7.50 36.25 7.32
C GLY A 801 -7.25 34.95 8.08
N GLY A 802 -6.02 34.77 8.56
CA GLY A 802 -5.61 33.58 9.30
C GLY A 802 -4.77 32.59 8.49
N ARG A 803 -4.55 31.41 9.08
CA ARG A 803 -3.53 30.44 8.63
C ARG A 803 -3.79 29.87 7.23
N THR A 804 -5.06 29.70 6.87
CA THR A 804 -5.47 29.00 5.64
C THR A 804 -5.80 29.94 4.48
N THR A 805 -5.72 31.26 4.68
CA THR A 805 -6.10 32.28 3.70
C THR A 805 -5.01 33.34 3.53
N VAL A 806 -4.94 34.38 4.36
CA VAL A 806 -3.90 35.43 4.28
C VAL A 806 -3.11 35.41 5.60
N ARG A 807 -1.99 34.69 5.61
CA ARG A 807 -1.12 34.56 6.80
C ARG A 807 -0.53 35.92 7.15
N GLY A 808 -0.47 36.26 8.44
CA GLY A 808 -0.07 37.61 8.88
C GLY A 808 -1.24 38.52 9.28
N PHE A 809 -2.47 38.07 9.04
CA PHE A 809 -3.71 38.65 9.59
C PHE A 809 -4.38 37.65 10.55
N LYS A 810 -5.13 38.17 11.51
CA LYS A 810 -5.92 37.33 12.43
C LYS A 810 -7.01 36.58 11.66
N GLU A 811 -7.43 35.44 12.18
CA GLU A 811 -8.51 34.61 11.60
C GLU A 811 -9.74 35.49 11.32
N GLU A 812 -10.39 35.32 10.17
CA GLU A 812 -11.63 36.03 9.76
C GLU A 812 -11.62 37.58 9.91
N SER A 813 -10.46 38.23 9.99
CA SER A 813 -10.37 39.68 10.29
C SER A 813 -10.40 40.60 9.06
N LEU A 814 -10.31 40.05 7.85
CA LEU A 814 -10.29 40.83 6.61
C LEU A 814 -11.69 41.08 6.06
N GLY A 815 -11.90 42.29 5.56
CA GLY A 815 -13.11 42.70 4.86
C GLY A 815 -13.80 43.90 5.50
N PRO A 816 -15.08 44.14 5.16
CA PRO A 816 -15.91 45.15 5.79
C PRO A 816 -16.02 44.91 7.29
N GLN A 817 -15.97 45.99 8.08
CA GLN A 817 -16.03 45.95 9.54
C GLN A 817 -17.29 46.66 10.04
N ALA A 818 -17.83 46.17 11.15
CA ALA A 818 -18.85 46.85 11.94
C ALA A 818 -18.24 48.05 12.69
N ALA A 819 -19.09 48.85 13.34
CA ALA A 819 -18.67 50.04 14.08
C ALA A 819 -17.69 49.75 15.23
N ASP A 820 -17.70 48.53 15.76
CA ASP A 820 -16.80 48.05 16.81
C ASP A 820 -15.47 47.46 16.26
N GLY A 821 -15.27 47.48 14.94
CA GLY A 821 -14.09 46.93 14.27
C GLY A 821 -14.20 45.44 13.92
N THR A 822 -15.30 44.77 14.26
CA THR A 822 -15.50 43.34 13.98
C THR A 822 -15.77 43.12 12.49
N ALA A 823 -15.08 42.17 11.85
CA ALA A 823 -15.33 41.85 10.44
C ALA A 823 -16.69 41.17 10.23
N ILE A 824 -17.50 41.68 9.30
CA ILE A 824 -18.87 41.20 9.04
C ILE A 824 -18.98 40.32 7.79
N GLY A 825 -17.84 40.05 7.15
CA GLY A 825 -17.73 39.28 5.92
C GLY A 825 -18.25 40.02 4.70
N GLY A 826 -18.35 39.32 3.57
CA GLY A 826 -18.87 39.91 2.35
C GLY A 826 -19.33 38.89 1.30
N ASN A 827 -19.93 39.42 0.23
CA ASN A 827 -20.52 38.63 -0.83
C ASN A 827 -19.53 38.29 -1.96
N TYR A 828 -18.37 38.95 -1.96
CA TYR A 828 -17.29 38.70 -2.91
C TYR A 828 -15.99 38.45 -2.12
N MET A 829 -15.18 37.49 -2.57
CA MET A 829 -13.83 37.31 -2.05
C MET A 829 -12.85 36.93 -3.16
N VAL A 830 -11.60 37.38 -2.99
CA VAL A 830 -10.44 36.88 -3.73
C VAL A 830 -9.33 36.63 -2.73
N ASN A 831 -8.66 35.48 -2.85
CA ASN A 831 -7.50 35.11 -2.06
C ASN A 831 -6.46 34.46 -2.96
N LEU A 832 -5.21 34.86 -2.82
CA LEU A 832 -4.05 34.43 -3.60
C LEU A 832 -2.92 34.08 -2.63
N ASN A 833 -2.30 32.92 -2.83
CA ASN A 833 -1.18 32.42 -2.04
C ASN A 833 -0.09 31.97 -2.99
N THR A 834 1.12 32.49 -2.81
CA THR A 834 2.31 32.03 -3.50
C THR A 834 3.30 31.53 -2.47
N GLU A 835 3.89 30.35 -2.69
CA GLU A 835 4.79 29.73 -1.73
C GLU A 835 5.94 28.99 -2.41
N PHE A 836 7.16 29.17 -1.92
CA PHE A 836 8.35 28.44 -2.34
C PHE A 836 8.84 27.54 -1.21
N ARG A 837 8.84 26.23 -1.45
CA ARG A 837 9.17 25.18 -0.48
C ARG A 837 10.59 24.66 -0.73
N LEU A 838 11.38 24.68 0.34
CA LEU A 838 12.78 24.28 0.40
C LEU A 838 12.92 23.11 1.39
N PRO A 839 13.02 21.85 0.93
CA PRO A 839 13.33 20.74 1.82
C PRO A 839 14.77 20.83 2.31
N LEU A 840 14.93 20.61 3.61
CA LEU A 840 16.21 20.54 4.32
C LEU A 840 16.50 19.09 4.76
N GLN A 841 17.67 18.87 5.36
CA GLN A 841 18.02 17.57 5.94
C GLN A 841 17.09 17.25 7.14
N TYR A 842 17.03 15.96 7.48
CA TYR A 842 16.29 15.46 8.66
C TYR A 842 14.78 15.74 8.67
N GLY A 843 14.14 15.94 7.52
CA GLY A 843 12.67 16.06 7.42
C GLY A 843 12.10 17.47 7.67
N PHE A 844 12.97 18.48 7.77
CA PHE A 844 12.55 19.88 7.82
C PHE A 844 12.24 20.45 6.43
N ASN A 845 11.27 21.35 6.34
CA ASN A 845 10.97 22.12 5.13
C ASN A 845 10.79 23.59 5.51
N VAL A 846 11.46 24.48 4.78
CA VAL A 846 11.24 25.94 4.88
C VAL A 846 10.28 26.35 3.78
N ALA A 847 9.36 27.25 4.10
CA ALA A 847 8.42 27.87 3.17
C ALA A 847 8.62 29.38 3.15
N LEU A 848 8.84 29.96 1.98
CA LEU A 848 8.77 31.41 1.78
C LEU A 848 7.44 31.70 1.12
N PHE A 849 6.64 32.62 1.65
CA PHE A 849 5.31 32.87 1.09
C PHE A 849 4.99 34.35 0.92
N VAL A 850 4.08 34.61 -0.02
CA VAL A 850 3.42 35.89 -0.23
C VAL A 850 1.93 35.61 -0.40
N ASP A 851 1.12 36.20 0.47
CA ASP A 851 -0.33 36.04 0.45
C ASP A 851 -0.99 37.38 0.16
N ALA A 852 -2.13 37.35 -0.54
CA ALA A 852 -2.96 38.51 -0.78
C ALA A 852 -4.43 38.14 -0.75
N GLY A 853 -5.30 39.03 -0.28
CA GLY A 853 -6.73 38.79 -0.34
C GLY A 853 -7.58 39.97 0.08
N SER A 854 -8.85 39.92 -0.28
CA SER A 854 -9.83 40.92 0.11
C SER A 854 -11.25 40.35 0.03
N VAL A 855 -12.15 40.99 0.77
CA VAL A 855 -13.56 40.63 0.91
C VAL A 855 -14.38 41.91 0.74
N TRP A 856 -15.51 41.84 0.03
CA TRP A 856 -16.37 43.00 -0.22
C TRP A 856 -17.84 42.65 -0.07
N LEU A 857 -18.63 43.57 0.50
CA LEU A 857 -20.05 43.32 0.81
C LEU A 857 -20.96 43.41 -0.42
N HIS A 858 -21.01 44.54 -1.12
CA HIS A 858 -22.01 44.76 -2.19
C HIS A 858 -21.45 44.66 -3.62
N GLY A 859 -20.13 44.65 -3.79
CA GLY A 859 -19.49 44.60 -5.10
C GLY A 859 -17.97 44.80 -5.02
N ILE A 860 -17.27 44.45 -6.09
CA ILE A 860 -15.84 44.77 -6.24
C ILE A 860 -15.71 46.28 -6.51
N PRO A 861 -14.89 47.03 -5.76
CA PRO A 861 -14.74 48.46 -5.95
C PRO A 861 -14.23 48.84 -7.35
N ASN A 862 -14.78 49.91 -7.93
CA ASN A 862 -14.34 50.42 -9.24
C ASN A 862 -12.89 50.95 -9.24
N ALA A 863 -12.33 51.27 -8.06
CA ALA A 863 -10.96 51.74 -7.89
C ALA A 863 -9.91 50.60 -7.91
N GLY A 864 -10.32 49.36 -8.21
CA GLY A 864 -9.49 48.17 -8.18
C GLY A 864 -9.81 47.26 -6.98
N PHE A 865 -9.06 46.16 -6.85
CA PHE A 865 -9.36 45.14 -5.84
C PHE A 865 -9.04 45.57 -4.38
N ASP A 866 -8.12 46.50 -4.11
CA ASP A 866 -7.66 46.80 -2.73
C ASP A 866 -7.31 45.51 -1.93
N LEU A 867 -6.34 44.76 -2.45
CA LEU A 867 -5.89 43.51 -1.82
C LEU A 867 -5.00 43.83 -0.61
N ARG A 868 -5.35 43.25 0.54
CA ARG A 868 -4.47 43.18 1.71
C ARG A 868 -3.39 42.14 1.48
N LYS A 869 -2.14 42.44 1.81
CA LYS A 869 -0.96 41.67 1.40
C LYS A 869 -0.05 41.36 2.58
N SER A 870 0.56 40.19 2.53
CA SER A 870 1.59 39.80 3.49
C SER A 870 2.69 38.99 2.81
N ALA A 871 3.87 38.99 3.42
CA ALA A 871 4.95 38.07 3.08
C ALA A 871 5.45 37.40 4.35
N GLY A 872 6.01 36.20 4.24
CA GLY A 872 6.41 35.48 5.43
C GLY A 872 7.31 34.27 5.24
N LEU A 873 7.68 33.70 6.38
CA LEU A 873 8.53 32.53 6.53
C LEU A 873 7.77 31.46 7.32
N GLY A 874 7.80 30.23 6.83
CA GLY A 874 7.25 29.05 7.45
C GLY A 874 8.32 27.99 7.70
N LEU A 875 8.27 27.34 8.86
CA LEU A 875 9.06 26.16 9.17
C LEU A 875 8.12 24.97 9.38
N ARG A 876 8.40 23.88 8.68
CA ARG A 876 7.63 22.64 8.75
C ARG A 876 8.51 21.48 9.13
N TYR A 877 7.99 20.58 9.95
CA TYR A 877 8.65 19.33 10.30
C TYR A 877 7.66 18.18 10.08
N VAL A 878 8.02 17.25 9.20
CA VAL A 878 7.18 16.08 8.92
C VAL A 878 7.43 15.05 10.00
N THR A 879 6.42 14.79 10.83
CA THR A 879 6.48 13.75 11.86
C THR A 879 5.65 12.54 11.45
N PRO A 880 5.88 11.35 12.03
CA PRO A 880 5.01 10.19 11.84
C PRO A 880 3.54 10.44 12.21
N ILE A 881 3.26 11.41 13.09
CA ILE A 881 1.91 11.73 13.60
C ILE A 881 1.28 12.96 12.89
N GLY A 882 1.92 13.47 11.84
CA GLY A 882 1.46 14.61 11.04
C GLY A 882 2.45 15.78 11.00
N PRO A 883 2.24 16.76 10.12
CA PRO A 883 3.15 17.90 10.00
C PRO A 883 3.00 18.85 11.18
N ILE A 884 4.13 19.35 11.67
CA ILE A 884 4.19 20.56 12.51
C ILE A 884 4.49 21.72 11.56
N ALA A 885 3.77 22.83 11.68
CA ALA A 885 4.05 24.04 10.91
C ALA A 885 3.98 25.28 11.81
N LEU A 886 4.96 26.17 11.65
CA LEU A 886 5.05 27.48 12.27
C LEU A 886 5.29 28.52 11.17
N ASP A 887 4.34 29.42 10.98
CA ASP A 887 4.39 30.48 9.97
C ASP A 887 4.36 31.86 10.64
N ASN A 888 5.22 32.79 10.21
CA ASN A 888 5.14 34.21 10.57
C ASN A 888 4.90 35.03 9.30
N GLY A 889 3.80 35.77 9.26
CA GLY A 889 3.46 36.65 8.15
C GLY A 889 3.50 38.12 8.55
N TRP A 890 4.26 38.93 7.82
CA TRP A 890 4.35 40.39 7.98
C TRP A 890 3.40 41.09 7.01
N LYS A 891 2.65 42.09 7.50
CA LYS A 891 1.72 42.87 6.66
C LYS A 891 2.53 43.85 5.79
N LEU A 892 2.38 43.76 4.48
CA LEU A 892 3.09 44.64 3.54
C LEU A 892 2.39 46.00 3.38
N ASP A 893 1.10 46.04 3.65
CA ASP A 893 0.22 47.22 3.61
C ASP A 893 -0.43 47.43 5.00
N ARG A 894 0.42 47.59 6.02
CA ARG A 894 -0.02 47.82 7.41
C ARG A 894 -0.80 49.14 7.51
N ARG A 895 -2.00 49.09 8.09
CA ARG A 895 -2.84 50.26 8.43
C ARG A 895 -2.66 50.65 9.90
N ASP A 896 -3.02 51.87 10.26
CA ASP A 896 -2.95 52.34 11.65
C ASP A 896 -3.79 51.46 12.58
N GLY A 897 -3.22 51.06 13.72
CA GLY A 897 -3.85 50.15 14.69
C GLY A 897 -3.64 48.66 14.42
N GLU A 898 -3.01 48.27 13.31
CA GLU A 898 -2.71 46.86 13.02
C GLU A 898 -1.34 46.40 13.55
N SER A 899 -1.27 45.12 13.96
CA SER A 899 -0.01 44.45 14.30
C SER A 899 0.93 44.38 13.10
N GLU A 900 2.24 44.40 13.34
CA GLU A 900 3.24 44.28 12.27
C GLU A 900 3.23 42.90 11.60
N SER A 901 3.13 41.84 12.41
CA SER A 901 3.09 40.45 11.95
C SER A 901 2.13 39.61 12.79
N GLU A 902 1.78 38.43 12.29
CA GLU A 902 1.02 37.42 13.05
C GLU A 902 1.68 36.05 12.91
N TRP A 903 1.73 35.32 14.01
CA TRP A 903 2.22 33.95 14.09
C TRP A 903 1.07 32.95 13.98
N HIS A 904 1.27 31.92 13.16
CA HIS A 904 0.37 30.79 13.03
C HIS A 904 1.11 29.50 13.33
N PHE A 905 0.54 28.67 14.19
CA PHE A 905 1.13 27.38 14.57
C PHE A 905 0.10 26.27 14.42
N THR A 906 0.53 25.11 13.94
CA THR A 906 -0.29 23.90 13.86
C THR A 906 0.54 22.64 14.09
N ILE A 907 -0.08 21.65 14.72
CA ILE A 907 0.45 20.30 14.89
C ILE A 907 -0.66 19.27 14.65
N GLY A 908 -0.26 18.15 14.03
CA GLY A 908 -1.11 17.00 13.78
C GLY A 908 -1.83 17.09 12.43
N ALA A 909 -2.04 15.93 11.83
CA ALA A 909 -2.93 15.81 10.67
C ALA A 909 -4.38 15.82 11.20
N VAL A 910 -5.10 16.91 10.96
CA VAL A 910 -6.55 16.90 11.09
C VAL A 910 -7.07 17.06 9.67
N PHE A 911 -7.45 15.91 9.11
CA PHE A 911 -7.91 15.74 7.74
C PHE A 911 -9.15 16.59 7.46
#